data_AF-A0A2D9N3M7-F1
#
_entry.id   AF-A0A2D9N3M7-F1
#
_cell.length_a   1.000
_cell.length_b   1.000
_cell.length_c   1.000
_cell.angle_alpha   90.00
_cell.angle_beta   90.00
_cell.angle_gamma   90.00
#
_symmetry.space_group_name_H-M   'P 1'
#
loop_
_entity.id
_entity.type
_entity.pdbx_description
1 polymer ?
#
loop_
_entity_poly.entity_id
_entity_poly.type
_entity_poly.pdbx_seq_one_letter_code
_entity_poly.pdbx_strand_id
1 'polypeptide(L)'
;MKLKNYFFVLLMAACTLSVTAQDTGNSGPTDSGFLADPILVPSIAKQMSDGTFIAADNTPKEGRPKRQYGNSVVPGKGSMGPDPVVQTTPATRDTRAPLLVFEADISQATPSDPTGAVGPNHYVAAWNTAFRIFDKAGNPLTPEASLATIFPGNAIGDPIVLYDEMADRFLITEFDASPNGFNVAVSQGPDPVNDGWYVYTTGFGTGSFPDYTKFSVWPDGYYVTANIGTRRVFAVEREEMLEGNPAQFQSFQLGGIVTSGFFSPQGFHHTGGSHPEPGNFNVVYLQDDAWAGVGDDHLKIWTINVDWDTPGNSTISAPQELTTADFISVFDGGSFSNLSQPSGPDIDALQATIMNQAQYRQFDGYNSVVFNFVVDTDPTAGELAGIRWYELRQTESGMPWTIHQEGTYITPTAGRHAFAGSMAMDIYGNIGLGYSSVSTAQSVSVRYTGRLQGDALGTMTFAEGLIGQGSGNNNNLRYADYTHLTVDPSNARDFWFIDEYFNSNRRDIVGAFNLENTLPANDVAIVNITPDSGELSNAEDITVTIKNYGTATQTNIPVTYSVDGGTLVSETYTGSIAAGATDTYTFTVPADLSIENQLYRIETNTNLAGDNFTDNDYYAENVRNEVLLSVSDLEIANAEMIISSTDNKRFEIVLNTSYGDVLPISVYDINGKILVFNNLVNQGNKFTYDLDMSYVASGVYLVKMGSGSFEKSAKIIVK
;
A
#
# COMPACT_ATOMS: atom_id res chain seq x y z
N MET A 1 41.02 30.73 -49.71
CA MET A 1 40.27 31.89 -49.17
C MET A 1 38.83 31.74 -49.66
N LYS A 2 38.02 30.84 -49.06
CA LYS A 2 37.17 31.01 -47.85
C LYS A 2 36.17 32.16 -48.09
N LEU A 3 34.95 31.98 -48.62
CA LEU A 3 33.89 30.99 -48.31
C LEU A 3 33.65 30.88 -46.81
N LYS A 4 32.92 31.84 -46.24
CA LYS A 4 32.32 31.83 -44.90
C LYS A 4 31.52 33.13 -44.75
N ASN A 5 30.24 33.15 -45.16
CA ASN A 5 29.32 34.25 -44.80
C ASN A 5 27.82 33.92 -44.95
N TYR A 6 27.42 32.65 -45.10
CA TYR A 6 26.00 32.27 -45.16
C TYR A 6 25.63 31.09 -44.26
N PHE A 7 26.39 30.87 -43.18
CA PHE A 7 26.15 29.74 -42.25
C PHE A 7 25.68 30.17 -40.84
N PHE A 8 25.38 31.45 -40.62
CA PHE A 8 25.12 31.96 -39.26
C PHE A 8 23.73 32.58 -39.03
N VAL A 9 22.85 32.60 -40.05
CA VAL A 9 21.50 33.19 -39.91
C VAL A 9 20.38 32.16 -40.13
N LEU A 10 20.72 30.91 -40.49
CA LEU A 10 19.74 29.83 -40.72
C LEU A 10 19.74 28.73 -39.66
N LEU A 11 20.45 28.95 -38.54
CA LEU A 11 20.48 28.01 -37.39
C LEU A 11 19.74 28.54 -36.15
N MET A 12 18.88 29.56 -36.32
CA MET A 12 18.15 30.21 -35.22
C MET A 12 16.62 30.25 -35.45
N ALA A 13 16.08 29.29 -36.22
CA ALA A 13 14.64 29.19 -36.50
C ALA A 13 14.13 27.75 -36.60
N ALA A 14 14.74 26.81 -35.87
CA ALA A 14 14.23 25.45 -35.71
C ALA A 14 14.61 24.88 -34.34
N CYS A 15 14.47 25.67 -33.28
CA CYS A 15 14.14 25.08 -31.99
C CYS A 15 12.62 24.95 -31.99
N THR A 16 12.12 23.80 -32.44
CA THR A 16 10.77 23.40 -32.06
C THR A 16 10.81 23.28 -30.54
N LEU A 17 10.28 24.30 -29.87
CA LEU A 17 9.82 24.17 -28.51
C LEU A 17 8.73 23.11 -28.55
N SER A 18 9.13 21.85 -28.39
CA SER A 18 8.25 20.83 -27.87
C SER A 18 7.98 21.23 -26.42
N VAL A 19 7.06 22.19 -26.23
CA VAL A 19 6.36 22.29 -24.96
C VAL A 19 5.56 21.00 -24.89
N THR A 20 6.16 19.97 -24.30
CA THR A 20 5.34 18.92 -23.69
C THR A 20 4.56 19.64 -22.61
N ALA A 21 3.31 20.01 -22.90
CA ALA A 21 2.38 20.34 -21.86
C ALA A 21 2.44 19.17 -20.88
N GLN A 22 2.88 19.42 -19.66
CA GLN A 22 2.76 18.41 -18.61
C GLN A 22 1.26 18.19 -18.46
N ASP A 23 0.79 16.96 -18.66
CA ASP A 23 -0.63 16.68 -18.56
C ASP A 23 -1.01 16.86 -17.09
N THR A 24 -1.63 18.00 -16.78
CA THR A 24 -2.09 18.36 -15.43
C THR A 24 -3.60 18.15 -15.29
N GLY A 25 -4.26 17.63 -16.32
CA GLY A 25 -5.68 17.31 -16.29
C GLY A 25 -5.95 15.91 -15.74
N ASN A 26 -7.21 15.63 -15.48
CA ASN A 26 -7.64 14.25 -15.21
C ASN A 26 -7.30 13.38 -16.42
N SER A 27 -6.71 12.21 -16.17
CA SER A 27 -6.31 11.27 -17.21
C SER A 27 -6.74 9.85 -16.87
N GLY A 28 -6.72 8.95 -17.85
CA GLY A 28 -6.99 7.53 -17.66
C GLY A 28 -5.71 6.74 -17.36
N PRO A 29 -5.80 5.40 -17.30
CA PRO A 29 -4.62 4.57 -17.16
C PRO A 29 -3.71 4.70 -18.39
N THR A 30 -2.41 4.65 -18.12
CA THR A 30 -1.35 4.67 -19.14
C THR A 30 -0.97 3.29 -19.66
N ASP A 31 -1.30 2.24 -18.90
CA ASP A 31 -1.08 0.84 -19.26
C ASP A 31 -2.04 -0.03 -18.45
N SER A 32 -2.42 -1.18 -19.00
CA SER A 32 -3.20 -2.20 -18.29
C SER A 32 -2.96 -3.58 -18.89
N GLY A 33 -3.20 -4.62 -18.09
CA GLY A 33 -3.04 -5.99 -18.53
C GLY A 33 -3.28 -6.99 -17.42
N PHE A 34 -2.83 -8.22 -17.65
CA PHE A 34 -2.96 -9.33 -16.71
C PHE A 34 -1.59 -9.73 -16.17
N LEU A 35 -1.58 -10.13 -14.90
CA LEU A 35 -0.52 -10.93 -14.33
C LEU A 35 -0.56 -12.34 -14.89
N ALA A 36 0.58 -13.02 -14.84
CA ALA A 36 0.58 -14.47 -15.02
C ALA A 36 -0.15 -15.15 -13.85
N ASP A 37 -0.72 -16.32 -14.13
CA ASP A 37 -1.34 -17.17 -13.12
C ASP A 37 -0.40 -17.36 -11.91
N PRO A 38 -0.93 -17.34 -10.67
CA PRO A 38 -0.09 -17.47 -9.50
C PRO A 38 0.56 -18.85 -9.42
N ILE A 39 1.78 -18.86 -8.90
CA ILE A 39 2.45 -20.09 -8.48
C ILE A 39 1.92 -20.46 -7.10
N LEU A 40 1.39 -21.67 -6.97
CA LEU A 40 1.02 -22.22 -5.67
C LEU A 40 2.28 -22.68 -4.93
N VAL A 41 2.62 -22.02 -3.82
CA VAL A 41 3.78 -22.36 -3.00
C VAL A 41 3.31 -22.98 -1.68
N PRO A 42 3.80 -24.18 -1.30
CA PRO A 42 3.42 -24.81 -0.03
C PRO A 42 3.83 -23.98 1.19
N SER A 43 3.15 -24.22 2.31
CA SER A 43 3.46 -23.57 3.58
C SER A 43 4.91 -23.77 4.03
N ILE A 44 5.43 -22.84 4.82
CA ILE A 44 6.81 -22.93 5.33
C ILE A 44 7.01 -24.22 6.14
N ALA A 45 6.04 -24.60 6.96
CA ALA A 45 6.06 -25.86 7.69
C ALA A 45 6.16 -27.07 6.76
N LYS A 46 5.42 -27.07 5.63
CA LYS A 46 5.49 -28.14 4.64
C LYS A 46 6.87 -28.21 3.98
N GLN A 47 7.41 -27.07 3.57
CA GLN A 47 8.74 -26.96 2.94
C GLN A 47 9.88 -27.42 3.87
N MET A 48 9.76 -27.14 5.18
CA MET A 48 10.69 -27.65 6.18
C MET A 48 10.60 -29.18 6.32
N SER A 49 9.39 -29.73 6.23
CA SER A 49 9.15 -31.18 6.42
C SER A 49 9.64 -32.05 5.25
N ASP A 50 9.58 -31.54 4.02
CA ASP A 50 10.00 -32.26 2.81
C ASP A 50 11.39 -31.85 2.29
N GLY A 51 12.01 -30.85 2.92
CA GLY A 51 13.37 -30.41 2.63
C GLY A 51 13.49 -29.46 1.44
N THR A 52 12.40 -28.80 1.02
CA THR A 52 12.45 -27.74 0.01
C THR A 52 12.69 -26.34 0.58
N PHE A 53 12.64 -26.17 1.90
CA PHE A 53 12.93 -24.90 2.57
C PHE A 53 14.35 -24.40 2.26
N ILE A 54 14.46 -23.12 1.90
CA ILE A 54 15.74 -22.46 1.60
C ILE A 54 16.07 -21.49 2.74
N ALA A 55 17.11 -21.81 3.51
CA ALA A 55 17.60 -20.93 4.57
C ALA A 55 18.21 -19.64 4.00
N ALA A 56 18.17 -18.57 4.81
CA ALA A 56 18.79 -17.29 4.47
C ALA A 56 20.29 -17.43 4.13
N ASP A 57 20.72 -16.66 3.13
CA ASP A 57 22.11 -16.56 2.71
C ASP A 57 22.77 -15.33 3.34
N ASN A 58 23.46 -15.55 4.47
CA ASN A 58 24.16 -14.50 5.21
C ASN A 58 25.55 -14.17 4.63
N THR A 59 25.80 -14.43 3.35
CA THR A 59 26.99 -13.88 2.68
C THR A 59 26.86 -12.37 2.57
N PRO A 60 27.94 -11.59 2.85
CA PRO A 60 27.89 -10.15 2.72
C PRO A 60 27.47 -9.71 1.32
N LYS A 61 26.41 -8.91 1.24
CA LYS A 61 25.85 -8.38 0.00
C LYS A 61 25.59 -6.89 0.16
N GLU A 62 25.93 -6.12 -0.85
CA GLU A 62 25.51 -4.72 -0.91
C GLU A 62 24.19 -4.67 -1.69
N GLY A 63 23.15 -4.10 -1.07
CA GLY A 63 21.87 -3.88 -1.72
C GLY A 63 22.05 -2.97 -2.93
N ARG A 64 21.12 -3.01 -3.88
CA ARG A 64 21.21 -2.09 -5.03
C ARG A 64 21.04 -0.64 -4.53
N PRO A 65 21.80 0.31 -5.09
CA PRO A 65 21.69 1.69 -4.66
C PRO A 65 20.41 2.30 -5.23
N LYS A 66 19.56 2.87 -4.35
CA LYS A 66 18.36 3.62 -4.75
C LYS A 66 18.63 4.73 -5.77
N ARG A 67 19.88 5.22 -5.84
CA ARG A 67 20.33 6.26 -6.78
C ARG A 67 21.83 6.25 -7.06
N GLN A 68 22.20 6.85 -8.20
CA GLN A 68 23.60 7.09 -8.59
C GLN A 68 24.08 8.54 -8.38
N TYR A 69 23.16 9.50 -8.20
CA TYR A 69 23.46 10.93 -8.06
C TYR A 69 22.57 11.57 -6.99
N GLY A 70 23.08 12.61 -6.33
CA GLY A 70 22.37 13.36 -5.28
C GLY A 70 21.15 14.14 -5.77
N ASN A 71 20.47 14.81 -4.83
CA ASN A 71 19.30 15.63 -5.13
C ASN A 71 19.64 16.80 -6.07
N SER A 72 18.80 17.01 -7.08
CA SER A 72 18.93 18.15 -8.00
C SER A 72 18.38 19.41 -7.35
N VAL A 73 19.29 20.25 -6.86
CA VAL A 73 18.98 21.53 -6.20
C VAL A 73 19.40 22.71 -7.08
N VAL A 74 18.68 23.84 -6.96
CA VAL A 74 19.04 25.07 -7.66
C VAL A 74 19.86 25.96 -6.73
N PRO A 75 21.12 26.28 -7.05
CA PRO A 75 21.94 27.14 -6.19
C PRO A 75 21.26 28.48 -5.88
N GLY A 76 21.08 28.77 -4.59
CA GLY A 76 20.45 30.00 -4.10
C GLY A 76 18.93 30.02 -4.07
N LYS A 77 18.25 28.89 -4.36
CA LYS A 77 16.85 28.64 -3.98
C LYS A 77 16.81 27.84 -2.68
N GLY A 78 15.63 27.73 -2.08
CA GLY A 78 15.42 27.01 -0.83
C GLY A 78 15.05 27.95 0.31
N SER A 79 14.25 27.45 1.23
CA SER A 79 14.06 28.03 2.54
C SER A 79 15.40 28.27 3.24
N MET A 80 15.62 29.49 3.74
CA MET A 80 16.87 29.93 4.41
C MET A 80 16.68 30.25 5.90
N GLY A 81 15.43 30.19 6.38
CA GLY A 81 15.07 30.46 7.77
C GLY A 81 15.06 29.19 8.61
N PRO A 82 14.99 29.31 9.95
CA PRO A 82 14.75 28.16 10.81
C PRO A 82 13.36 27.57 10.51
N ASP A 83 13.21 26.26 10.74
CA ASP A 83 11.93 25.58 10.60
C ASP A 83 10.87 26.23 11.52
N PRO A 84 9.79 26.80 10.95
CA PRO A 84 8.80 27.58 11.70
C PRO A 84 7.87 26.73 12.58
N VAL A 85 7.81 25.42 12.35
CA VAL A 85 6.96 24.46 13.08
C VAL A 85 7.79 23.46 13.89
N VAL A 86 9.07 23.76 14.13
CA VAL A 86 9.90 22.98 15.03
C VAL A 86 9.34 23.02 16.45
N GLN A 87 9.18 21.84 17.04
CA GLN A 87 8.71 21.70 18.40
C GLN A 87 9.77 22.24 19.36
N THR A 88 9.43 23.35 20.04
CA THR A 88 10.29 23.95 21.09
C THR A 88 9.81 23.63 22.50
N THR A 89 8.56 23.15 22.63
CA THR A 89 7.98 22.79 23.93
C THR A 89 8.50 21.42 24.38
N PRO A 90 8.99 21.28 25.62
CA PRO A 90 9.37 19.99 26.18
C PRO A 90 8.19 19.01 26.21
N ALA A 91 8.50 17.71 26.22
CA ALA A 91 7.51 16.68 26.48
C ALA A 91 6.78 16.93 27.82
N THR A 92 5.47 16.70 27.83
CA THR A 92 4.60 16.89 29.00
C THR A 92 4.21 15.56 29.65
N ARG A 93 4.55 14.43 29.00
CA ARG A 93 4.28 13.07 29.46
C ARG A 93 5.56 12.24 29.38
N ASP A 94 5.71 11.29 30.29
CA ASP A 94 6.77 10.29 30.21
C ASP A 94 6.36 9.17 29.24
N THR A 95 7.32 8.66 28.46
CA THR A 95 7.17 7.36 27.79
C THR A 95 7.29 6.22 28.79
N ARG A 96 6.89 5.03 28.34
CA ARG A 96 7.08 3.78 29.10
C ARG A 96 8.24 2.98 28.53
N ALA A 97 8.53 1.85 29.15
CA ALA A 97 9.32 0.84 28.47
C ALA A 97 8.48 0.22 27.34
N PRO A 98 9.10 -0.24 26.24
CA PRO A 98 8.43 -1.08 25.26
C PRO A 98 7.79 -2.30 25.94
N LEU A 99 6.66 -2.75 25.39
CA LEU A 99 5.95 -3.97 25.79
C LEU A 99 6.82 -5.21 25.50
N LEU A 100 7.56 -5.18 24.40
CA LEU A 100 8.42 -6.25 23.92
C LEU A 100 9.57 -5.64 23.10
N VAL A 101 10.76 -6.22 23.21
CA VAL A 101 11.91 -5.91 22.35
C VAL A 101 12.64 -7.21 22.00
N PHE A 102 12.96 -7.43 20.72
CA PHE A 102 13.77 -8.54 20.25
C PHE A 102 14.52 -8.18 18.96
N GLU A 103 15.62 -8.90 18.67
CA GLU A 103 16.29 -8.82 17.37
C GLU A 103 15.63 -9.79 16.40
N ALA A 104 15.26 -9.31 15.21
CA ALA A 104 14.64 -10.15 14.17
C ALA A 104 15.69 -11.02 13.45
N ASP A 105 16.91 -10.52 13.29
CA ASP A 105 17.88 -11.12 12.39
C ASP A 105 19.34 -10.89 12.81
N ILE A 106 20.25 -11.43 12.00
CA ILE A 106 21.64 -11.00 11.90
C ILE A 106 21.91 -10.61 10.44
N SER A 107 21.78 -9.33 10.11
CA SER A 107 22.00 -8.89 8.73
C SER A 107 23.49 -8.84 8.37
N GLN A 108 23.84 -9.39 7.22
CA GLN A 108 25.11 -9.16 6.53
C GLN A 108 24.92 -8.36 5.23
N ALA A 109 23.67 -7.99 4.91
CA ALA A 109 23.36 -7.08 3.82
C ALA A 109 23.76 -5.64 4.19
N THR A 110 23.93 -4.76 3.21
CA THR A 110 24.11 -3.32 3.46
C THR A 110 23.39 -2.49 2.42
N PRO A 111 22.39 -1.69 2.83
CA PRO A 111 21.69 -1.73 4.12
C PRO A 111 20.90 -3.04 4.34
N SER A 112 20.35 -3.24 5.53
CA SER A 112 19.42 -4.35 5.83
C SER A 112 18.03 -4.11 5.26
N ASP A 113 17.57 -2.86 5.20
CA ASP A 113 16.23 -2.47 4.71
C ASP A 113 15.09 -3.21 5.43
N PRO A 114 14.95 -3.00 6.76
CA PRO A 114 13.99 -3.74 7.56
C PRO A 114 12.55 -3.33 7.25
N THR A 115 11.71 -4.34 7.08
CA THR A 115 10.26 -4.19 7.07
C THR A 115 9.60 -5.26 7.94
N GLY A 116 8.42 -4.98 8.46
CA GLY A 116 7.68 -6.01 9.17
C GLY A 116 6.25 -5.61 9.47
N ALA A 117 5.37 -6.59 9.55
CA ALA A 117 3.97 -6.40 9.84
C ALA A 117 3.49 -7.38 10.92
N VAL A 118 2.64 -6.86 11.81
CA VAL A 118 1.94 -7.64 12.83
C VAL A 118 0.55 -8.06 12.30
N GLY A 119 0.24 -9.34 12.42
CA GLY A 119 -1.11 -9.88 12.28
C GLY A 119 -1.70 -10.26 13.65
N PRO A 120 -2.89 -10.87 13.69
CA PRO A 120 -3.56 -11.25 14.94
C PRO A 120 -2.73 -12.17 15.82
N ASN A 121 -1.96 -13.09 15.20
CA ASN A 121 -1.23 -14.16 15.90
C ASN A 121 0.29 -14.18 15.63
N HIS A 122 0.76 -13.44 14.62
CA HIS A 122 2.13 -13.53 14.12
C HIS A 122 2.74 -12.16 13.87
N TYR A 123 4.07 -12.08 13.96
CA TYR A 123 4.83 -10.98 13.40
C TYR A 123 5.74 -11.51 12.31
N VAL A 124 5.69 -10.91 11.12
CA VAL A 124 6.56 -11.26 9.99
C VAL A 124 7.53 -10.11 9.80
N ALA A 125 8.83 -10.40 9.91
CA ALA A 125 9.90 -9.45 9.65
C ALA A 125 10.65 -9.86 8.39
N ALA A 126 11.10 -8.89 7.60
CA ALA A 126 11.96 -9.12 6.46
C ALA A 126 13.05 -8.05 6.35
N TRP A 127 14.09 -8.41 5.62
CA TRP A 127 15.24 -7.59 5.29
C TRP A 127 15.71 -7.99 3.89
N ASN A 128 16.64 -7.23 3.33
CA ASN A 128 17.08 -7.23 1.94
C ASN A 128 17.31 -8.60 1.28
N THR A 129 17.46 -9.69 2.02
CA THR A 129 17.75 -11.03 1.47
C THR A 129 16.85 -12.14 2.02
N ALA A 130 16.08 -11.88 3.07
CA ALA A 130 15.41 -12.93 3.83
C ALA A 130 14.26 -12.38 4.69
N PHE A 131 13.49 -13.30 5.25
CA PHE A 131 12.41 -13.00 6.18
C PHE A 131 12.35 -14.05 7.29
N ARG A 132 11.57 -13.76 8.33
CA ARG A 132 11.33 -14.67 9.44
C ARG A 132 9.98 -14.41 10.09
N ILE A 133 9.36 -15.50 10.56
CA ILE A 133 8.05 -15.46 11.21
C ILE A 133 8.24 -15.70 12.72
N PHE A 134 7.57 -14.88 13.52
CA PHE A 134 7.60 -14.89 14.98
C PHE A 134 6.19 -15.03 15.56
N ASP A 135 6.11 -15.54 16.78
CA ASP A 135 4.94 -15.34 17.62
C ASP A 135 4.92 -13.90 18.19
N LYS A 136 3.80 -13.52 18.82
CA LYS A 136 3.65 -12.19 19.43
C LYS A 136 4.43 -11.99 20.73
N ALA A 137 5.17 -13.01 21.18
CA ALA A 137 6.14 -12.91 22.26
C ALA A 137 7.57 -12.72 21.74
N GLY A 138 7.76 -12.59 20.42
CA GLY A 138 9.07 -12.41 19.78
C GLY A 138 9.88 -13.69 19.65
N ASN A 139 9.28 -14.87 19.89
CA ASN A 139 9.95 -16.13 19.65
C ASN A 139 9.86 -16.49 18.17
N PRO A 140 10.97 -16.90 17.55
CA PRO A 140 10.95 -17.30 16.16
C PRO A 140 10.23 -18.64 15.98
N LEU A 141 9.29 -18.68 15.03
CA LEU A 141 8.56 -19.89 14.63
C LEU A 141 9.24 -20.59 13.44
N THR A 142 10.03 -19.84 12.66
CA THR A 142 10.82 -20.36 11.54
C THR A 142 12.31 -20.04 11.72
N PRO A 143 13.21 -20.79 11.05
CA PRO A 143 14.55 -20.28 10.74
C PRO A 143 14.46 -19.00 9.88
N GLU A 144 15.57 -18.26 9.79
CA GLU A 144 15.72 -17.20 8.77
C GLU A 144 15.59 -17.84 7.38
N ALA A 145 14.63 -17.35 6.60
CA ALA A 145 14.23 -17.93 5.32
C ALA A 145 14.67 -17.02 4.18
N SER A 146 15.33 -17.59 3.17
CA SER A 146 15.61 -16.87 1.92
C SER A 146 14.30 -16.50 1.22
N LEU A 147 14.25 -15.37 0.54
CA LEU A 147 13.10 -14.98 -0.30
C LEU A 147 12.77 -16.05 -1.35
N ALA A 148 13.79 -16.76 -1.87
CA ALA A 148 13.61 -17.92 -2.75
C ALA A 148 12.77 -19.08 -2.17
N THR A 149 12.54 -19.13 -0.85
CA THR A 149 11.64 -20.14 -0.27
C THR A 149 10.17 -19.88 -0.64
N ILE A 150 9.80 -18.62 -0.86
CA ILE A 150 8.45 -18.23 -1.30
C ILE A 150 8.41 -17.74 -2.75
N PHE A 151 9.53 -17.30 -3.31
CA PHE A 151 9.64 -16.89 -4.72
C PHE A 151 10.54 -17.87 -5.50
N PRO A 152 9.98 -18.98 -6.06
CA PRO A 152 10.79 -19.99 -6.74
C PRO A 152 11.66 -19.39 -7.86
N GLY A 153 12.98 -19.55 -7.71
CA GLY A 153 13.94 -19.06 -8.70
C GLY A 153 14.28 -17.56 -8.59
N ASN A 154 13.78 -16.85 -7.58
CA ASN A 154 14.05 -15.44 -7.36
C ASN A 154 14.44 -15.13 -5.91
N ALA A 155 15.42 -14.25 -5.72
CA ALA A 155 15.90 -13.77 -4.42
C ALA A 155 16.76 -12.50 -4.64
N ILE A 156 16.21 -11.53 -5.38
CA ILE A 156 16.94 -10.32 -5.77
C ILE A 156 17.06 -9.36 -4.59
N GLY A 157 16.03 -9.25 -3.76
CA GLY A 157 16.03 -8.56 -2.48
C GLY A 157 14.93 -7.51 -2.29
N ASP A 158 15.13 -6.72 -1.23
CA ASP A 158 14.30 -5.58 -0.78
C ASP A 158 12.79 -5.89 -0.59
N PRO A 159 12.45 -6.87 0.27
CA PRO A 159 11.08 -7.26 0.49
C PRO A 159 10.33 -6.24 1.36
N ILE A 160 9.08 -5.96 0.99
CA ILE A 160 8.12 -5.26 1.85
C ILE A 160 7.14 -6.28 2.41
N VAL A 161 7.01 -6.31 3.74
CA VAL A 161 5.99 -7.11 4.44
C VAL A 161 4.81 -6.23 4.80
N LEU A 162 3.61 -6.68 4.46
CA LEU A 162 2.34 -6.05 4.84
C LEU A 162 1.38 -7.06 5.46
N TYR A 163 0.44 -6.54 6.25
CA TYR A 163 -0.73 -7.30 6.68
C TYR A 163 -1.97 -6.66 6.07
N ASP A 164 -2.69 -7.43 5.27
CA ASP A 164 -4.01 -7.06 4.76
C ASP A 164 -5.05 -7.49 5.78
N GLU A 165 -5.39 -6.57 6.69
CA GLU A 165 -6.34 -6.84 7.77
C GLU A 165 -7.78 -7.02 7.30
N MET A 166 -8.15 -6.47 6.14
CA MET A 166 -9.47 -6.66 5.52
C MET A 166 -9.67 -8.10 5.08
N ALA A 167 -8.61 -8.81 4.68
CA ALA A 167 -8.67 -10.19 4.23
C ALA A 167 -7.99 -11.20 5.18
N ASP A 168 -7.42 -10.74 6.29
CA ASP A 168 -6.68 -11.58 7.23
C ASP A 168 -5.51 -12.32 6.54
N ARG A 169 -4.71 -11.60 5.72
CA ARG A 169 -3.60 -12.16 4.92
C ARG A 169 -2.29 -11.41 5.11
N PHE A 170 -1.18 -12.14 5.04
CA PHE A 170 0.16 -11.56 4.92
C PHE A 170 0.54 -11.41 3.45
N LEU A 171 1.22 -10.31 3.15
CA LEU A 171 1.89 -10.09 1.88
C LEU A 171 3.39 -9.97 2.11
N ILE A 172 4.18 -10.59 1.23
CA ILE A 172 5.62 -10.37 1.12
C ILE A 172 5.92 -10.05 -0.33
N THR A 173 6.76 -9.05 -0.59
CA THR A 173 7.13 -8.64 -1.95
C THR A 173 8.60 -8.91 -2.24
N GLU A 174 8.98 -8.82 -3.51
CA GLU A 174 10.34 -9.03 -4.01
C GLU A 174 10.49 -8.35 -5.38
N PHE A 175 11.69 -7.95 -5.77
CA PHE A 175 11.95 -7.41 -7.11
C PHE A 175 11.88 -8.49 -8.18
N ASP A 176 11.43 -8.12 -9.39
CA ASP A 176 11.75 -8.87 -10.61
C ASP A 176 12.75 -8.08 -11.46
N ALA A 177 13.63 -8.80 -12.15
CA ALA A 177 14.60 -8.24 -13.09
C ALA A 177 14.44 -8.77 -14.53
N SER A 178 13.52 -9.71 -14.78
CA SER A 178 13.34 -10.31 -16.10
C SER A 178 11.86 -10.61 -16.44
N PRO A 179 11.06 -9.59 -16.78
CA PRO A 179 11.42 -8.17 -16.91
C PRO A 179 11.47 -7.44 -15.56
N ASN A 180 11.99 -6.20 -15.55
CA ASN A 180 11.94 -5.38 -14.33
C ASN A 180 10.49 -5.21 -13.85
N GLY A 181 10.22 -5.50 -12.59
CA GLY A 181 8.87 -5.50 -12.00
C GLY A 181 8.91 -5.88 -10.52
N PHE A 182 7.79 -6.39 -10.01
CA PHE A 182 7.70 -6.92 -8.65
C PHE A 182 7.02 -8.28 -8.63
N ASN A 183 7.41 -9.07 -7.64
CA ASN A 183 6.73 -10.27 -7.23
C ASN A 183 5.95 -9.99 -5.94
N VAL A 184 4.78 -10.60 -5.82
CA VAL A 184 3.94 -10.50 -4.62
C VAL A 184 3.50 -11.90 -4.22
N ALA A 185 3.80 -12.28 -2.99
CA ALA A 185 3.31 -13.49 -2.35
C ALA A 185 2.20 -13.10 -1.38
N VAL A 186 1.02 -13.68 -1.55
CA VAL A 186 -0.15 -13.51 -0.67
C VAL A 186 -0.37 -14.82 0.07
N SER A 187 -0.47 -14.80 1.40
CA SER A 187 -0.76 -16.02 2.15
C SER A 187 -2.17 -16.52 1.83
N GLN A 188 -2.42 -17.83 1.96
CA GLN A 188 -3.76 -18.41 1.76
C GLN A 188 -4.68 -18.24 2.97
N GLY A 189 -4.11 -17.88 4.12
CA GLY A 189 -4.79 -17.64 5.38
C GLY A 189 -3.92 -16.80 6.33
N PRO A 190 -4.38 -16.60 7.58
CA PRO A 190 -3.69 -15.75 8.57
C PRO A 190 -2.52 -16.41 9.28
N ASP A 191 -2.24 -17.70 9.01
CA ASP A 191 -1.11 -18.43 9.58
C ASP A 191 0.01 -18.57 8.53
N PRO A 192 0.93 -17.59 8.42
CA PRO A 192 1.99 -17.62 7.41
C PRO A 192 2.99 -18.77 7.59
N VAL A 193 2.93 -19.53 8.69
CA VAL A 193 3.74 -20.73 8.92
C VAL A 193 3.08 -21.96 8.28
N ASN A 194 1.76 -22.10 8.48
CA ASN A 194 1.02 -23.32 8.14
C ASN A 194 0.19 -23.22 6.86
N ASP A 195 -0.15 -22.01 6.42
CA ASP A 195 -0.87 -21.75 5.17
C ASP A 195 0.08 -21.67 3.98
N GLY A 196 -0.43 -22.03 2.79
CA GLY A 196 0.28 -21.87 1.52
C GLY A 196 0.33 -20.42 1.06
N TRP A 197 0.91 -20.18 -0.11
CA TRP A 197 1.05 -18.86 -0.71
C TRP A 197 0.63 -18.86 -2.18
N TYR A 198 -0.10 -17.82 -2.59
CA TYR A 198 -0.32 -17.45 -3.99
C TYR A 198 0.78 -16.48 -4.40
N VAL A 199 1.62 -16.87 -5.37
CA VAL A 199 2.82 -16.10 -5.71
C VAL A 199 2.75 -15.61 -7.14
N TYR A 200 2.60 -14.31 -7.30
CA TYR A 200 2.54 -13.60 -8.56
C TYR A 200 3.93 -13.07 -8.89
N THR A 201 4.55 -13.57 -9.95
CA THR A 201 5.97 -13.27 -10.26
C THR A 201 6.16 -12.45 -11.52
N THR A 202 5.15 -12.32 -12.37
CA THR A 202 5.29 -11.68 -13.68
C THR A 202 3.98 -11.05 -14.10
N GLY A 203 4.01 -9.85 -14.67
CA GLY A 203 2.80 -9.26 -15.25
C GLY A 203 2.84 -7.77 -15.50
N PHE A 204 3.41 -6.99 -14.59
CA PHE A 204 3.44 -5.54 -14.67
C PHE A 204 4.87 -5.00 -14.73
N GLY A 205 5.37 -4.88 -15.96
CA GLY A 205 6.73 -4.43 -16.23
C GLY A 205 6.91 -2.93 -15.95
N THR A 206 7.84 -2.58 -15.07
CA THR A 206 8.12 -1.19 -14.71
C THR A 206 9.02 -0.49 -15.73
N GLY A 207 9.61 -1.24 -16.66
CA GLY A 207 10.49 -0.76 -17.75
C GLY A 207 11.92 -0.41 -17.31
N SER A 208 12.12 -0.08 -16.03
CA SER A 208 13.42 0.15 -15.38
C SER A 208 13.42 -0.50 -14.01
N PHE A 209 14.61 -0.81 -13.46
CA PHE A 209 14.70 -1.43 -12.13
C PHE A 209 13.94 -0.59 -11.08
N PRO A 210 12.96 -1.17 -10.37
CA PRO A 210 12.00 -0.37 -9.64
C PRO A 210 12.33 -0.25 -8.15
N ASP A 211 13.51 0.30 -7.85
CA ASP A 211 14.00 0.45 -6.47
C ASP A 211 13.14 1.40 -5.61
N TYR A 212 13.28 1.35 -4.28
CA TYR A 212 12.58 2.19 -3.31
C TYR A 212 11.05 2.12 -3.44
N THR A 213 10.54 0.89 -3.53
CA THR A 213 9.12 0.56 -3.65
C THR A 213 8.32 0.95 -2.42
N LYS A 214 7.06 1.34 -2.58
CA LYS A 214 6.09 1.48 -1.49
C LYS A 214 4.81 0.78 -1.92
N PHE A 215 4.32 -0.13 -1.07
CA PHE A 215 3.14 -0.94 -1.32
C PHE A 215 2.04 -0.56 -0.34
N SER A 216 0.83 -0.28 -0.83
CA SER A 216 -0.31 0.09 0.01
C SER A 216 -1.47 -0.88 -0.20
N VAL A 217 -2.15 -1.21 0.89
CA VAL A 217 -3.40 -1.97 0.86
C VAL A 217 -4.56 -0.98 0.84
N TRP A 218 -5.43 -1.12 -0.14
CA TRP A 218 -6.68 -0.37 -0.27
C TRP A 218 -7.81 -1.34 -0.67
N PRO A 219 -9.09 -1.06 -0.36
CA PRO A 219 -10.20 -1.97 -0.62
C PRO A 219 -10.26 -2.54 -2.05
N ASP A 220 -10.06 -1.71 -3.07
CA ASP A 220 -10.16 -2.10 -4.49
C ASP A 220 -8.86 -2.62 -5.11
N GLY A 221 -7.73 -2.58 -4.39
CA GLY A 221 -6.46 -2.92 -5.00
C GLY A 221 -5.24 -2.82 -4.09
N TYR A 222 -4.21 -3.55 -4.48
CA TYR A 222 -2.85 -3.32 -3.99
C TYR A 222 -2.18 -2.27 -4.87
N TYR A 223 -1.72 -1.19 -4.26
CA TYR A 223 -1.10 -0.09 -4.98
C TYR A 223 0.40 -0.05 -4.77
N VAL A 224 1.14 0.28 -5.82
CA VAL A 224 2.59 0.27 -5.82
C VAL A 224 3.14 1.55 -6.41
N THR A 225 4.07 2.18 -5.70
CA THR A 225 4.95 3.22 -6.23
C THR A 225 6.39 2.74 -6.15
N ALA A 226 7.25 3.24 -7.03
CA ALA A 226 8.69 2.95 -6.97
C ALA A 226 9.47 3.98 -7.76
N ASN A 227 10.76 4.15 -7.44
CA ASN A 227 11.64 5.13 -8.05
C ASN A 227 12.00 4.77 -9.51
N ILE A 228 11.05 4.99 -10.41
CA ILE A 228 11.18 4.74 -11.85
C ILE A 228 11.02 6.03 -12.65
N GLY A 229 11.78 6.14 -13.74
CA GLY A 229 11.80 7.34 -14.57
C GLY A 229 10.47 7.68 -15.24
N THR A 230 9.56 6.70 -15.33
CA THR A 230 8.21 6.88 -15.87
C THR A 230 7.25 7.50 -14.85
N ARG A 231 7.59 7.56 -13.55
CA ARG A 231 6.80 8.24 -12.50
C ARG A 231 5.34 7.78 -12.44
N ARG A 232 5.16 6.46 -12.48
CA ARG A 232 3.85 5.80 -12.47
C ARG A 232 3.51 5.22 -11.10
N VAL A 233 2.22 5.11 -10.85
CA VAL A 233 1.61 4.31 -9.78
C VAL A 233 0.99 3.09 -10.44
N PHE A 234 1.11 1.92 -9.83
CA PHE A 234 0.46 0.70 -10.29
C PHE A 234 -0.66 0.33 -9.32
N ALA A 235 -1.78 -0.13 -9.85
CA ALA A 235 -2.81 -0.83 -9.11
C ALA A 235 -2.80 -2.29 -9.55
N VAL A 236 -2.99 -3.21 -8.61
CA VAL A 236 -3.06 -4.66 -8.85
C VAL A 236 -4.34 -5.19 -8.19
N GLU A 237 -5.06 -6.05 -8.90
CA GLU A 237 -6.39 -6.52 -8.55
C GLU A 237 -6.36 -7.43 -7.32
N ARG A 238 -6.63 -6.82 -6.16
CA ARG A 238 -6.48 -7.43 -4.83
C ARG A 238 -7.38 -8.65 -4.67
N GLU A 239 -8.65 -8.56 -5.05
CA GLU A 239 -9.64 -9.62 -4.83
C GLU A 239 -9.26 -10.92 -5.54
N GLU A 240 -8.83 -10.86 -6.81
CA GLU A 240 -8.36 -12.03 -7.54
C GLU A 240 -7.07 -12.61 -6.94
N MET A 241 -6.18 -11.75 -6.40
CA MET A 241 -4.96 -12.20 -5.72
C MET A 241 -5.22 -12.94 -4.42
N LEU A 242 -6.26 -12.55 -3.68
CA LEU A 242 -6.68 -13.19 -2.43
C LEU A 242 -7.24 -14.60 -2.66
N GLU A 243 -7.90 -14.82 -3.81
CA GLU A 243 -8.47 -16.10 -4.20
C GLU A 243 -7.51 -16.98 -5.01
N GLY A 244 -6.34 -16.46 -5.42
CA GLY A 244 -5.36 -17.20 -6.21
C GLY A 244 -5.76 -17.34 -7.68
N ASN A 245 -6.53 -16.40 -8.21
CA ASN A 245 -6.96 -16.32 -9.59
C ASN A 245 -6.00 -15.45 -10.44
N PRO A 246 -6.12 -15.46 -11.78
CA PRO A 246 -5.42 -14.51 -12.63
C PRO A 246 -5.87 -13.08 -12.32
N ALA A 247 -4.92 -12.22 -11.95
CA ALA A 247 -5.20 -10.84 -11.53
C ALA A 247 -4.80 -9.82 -12.61
N GLN A 248 -5.48 -8.68 -12.63
CA GLN A 248 -5.19 -7.55 -13.50
C GLN A 248 -4.21 -6.55 -12.87
N PHE A 249 -3.63 -5.70 -13.71
CA PHE A 249 -2.95 -4.49 -13.28
C PHE A 249 -3.34 -3.29 -14.16
N GLN A 250 -3.24 -2.10 -13.58
CA GLN A 250 -3.35 -0.82 -14.29
C GLN A 250 -2.25 0.12 -13.79
N SER A 251 -1.78 1.05 -14.63
CA SER A 251 -0.79 2.04 -14.23
C SER A 251 -1.19 3.47 -14.59
N PHE A 252 -0.89 4.42 -13.70
CA PHE A 252 -1.32 5.81 -13.78
C PHE A 252 -0.12 6.75 -13.69
N GLN A 253 -0.11 7.81 -14.48
CA GLN A 253 0.94 8.83 -14.46
C GLN A 253 0.64 9.90 -13.41
N LEU A 254 1.57 10.21 -12.50
CA LEU A 254 1.42 11.37 -11.62
C LEU A 254 1.66 12.67 -12.38
N GLY A 255 0.58 13.24 -12.93
CA GLY A 255 0.58 14.50 -13.66
C GLY A 255 1.03 15.69 -12.80
N GLY A 256 1.75 16.65 -13.40
CA GLY A 256 2.18 17.88 -12.70
C GLY A 256 3.24 17.72 -11.60
N ILE A 257 3.80 16.52 -11.39
CA ILE A 257 4.87 16.28 -10.40
C ILE A 257 6.20 16.92 -10.84
N VAL A 258 6.93 17.53 -9.89
CA VAL A 258 8.35 17.87 -10.07
C VAL A 258 9.17 17.19 -8.98
N THR A 259 10.28 16.59 -9.38
CA THR A 259 11.11 15.75 -8.51
C THR A 259 12.50 16.34 -8.37
N SER A 260 13.18 16.09 -7.23
CA SER A 260 14.63 16.28 -7.08
C SER A 260 15.47 15.33 -7.97
N GLY A 261 14.80 14.52 -8.80
CA GLY A 261 15.33 13.40 -9.60
C GLY A 261 15.16 12.04 -8.90
N PHE A 262 14.50 12.01 -7.74
CA PHE A 262 14.05 10.81 -7.04
C PHE A 262 12.53 10.79 -7.06
N PHE A 263 11.94 9.62 -7.15
CA PHE A 263 10.50 9.47 -7.15
C PHE A 263 10.10 8.53 -6.01
N SER A 264 9.63 9.12 -4.92
CA SER A 264 9.20 8.42 -3.71
C SER A 264 7.80 8.87 -3.23
N PRO A 265 6.76 8.84 -4.09
CA PRO A 265 5.41 9.08 -3.62
C PRO A 265 4.94 7.91 -2.76
N GLN A 266 4.05 8.21 -1.81
CA GLN A 266 3.44 7.22 -0.93
C GLN A 266 1.96 7.09 -1.25
N GLY A 267 1.52 5.85 -1.47
CA GLY A 267 0.10 5.52 -1.45
C GLY A 267 -0.43 5.51 -0.02
N PHE A 268 -1.66 5.93 0.19
CA PHE A 268 -2.29 5.79 1.50
C PHE A 268 -2.55 4.32 1.80
N HIS A 269 -2.15 3.88 2.99
CA HIS A 269 -2.28 2.50 3.43
C HIS A 269 -3.33 2.39 4.51
N HIS A 270 -4.32 1.53 4.31
CA HIS A 270 -5.36 1.31 5.30
C HIS A 270 -4.80 0.65 6.57
N THR A 271 -5.19 1.13 7.76
CA THR A 271 -4.78 0.52 9.05
C THR A 271 -5.85 0.66 10.13
N GLY A 272 -6.37 -0.47 10.56
CA GLY A 272 -7.33 -0.69 11.64
C GLY A 272 -8.67 0.03 11.48
N GLY A 273 -9.79 -0.66 11.75
CA GLY A 273 -11.13 -0.05 11.80
C GLY A 273 -11.86 -0.08 10.46
N SER A 274 -12.90 0.74 10.30
CA SER A 274 -13.73 0.74 9.09
C SER A 274 -12.92 1.05 7.84
N HIS A 275 -13.36 0.48 6.72
CA HIS A 275 -12.66 0.56 5.47
C HIS A 275 -13.25 1.69 4.61
N PRO A 276 -12.41 2.44 3.87
CA PRO A 276 -12.93 3.34 2.85
C PRO A 276 -13.64 2.52 1.76
N GLU A 277 -14.42 3.19 0.92
CA GLU A 277 -14.94 2.51 -0.26
C GLU A 277 -13.86 2.15 -1.27
N PRO A 278 -14.10 1.10 -2.07
CA PRO A 278 -13.43 0.93 -3.36
C PRO A 278 -13.35 2.25 -4.13
N GLY A 279 -12.19 2.53 -4.73
CA GLY A 279 -11.87 3.80 -5.35
C GLY A 279 -11.35 4.86 -4.37
N ASN A 280 -11.22 6.09 -4.87
CA ASN A 280 -10.66 7.24 -4.16
C ASN A 280 -9.28 7.00 -3.53
N PHE A 281 -8.50 6.05 -4.06
CA PHE A 281 -7.15 5.80 -3.57
C PHE A 281 -6.27 7.04 -3.76
N ASN A 282 -5.56 7.44 -2.70
CA ASN A 282 -4.76 8.65 -2.71
C ASN A 282 -3.26 8.39 -2.67
N VAL A 283 -2.53 9.24 -3.38
CA VAL A 283 -1.06 9.22 -3.43
C VAL A 283 -0.53 10.59 -3.07
N VAL A 284 0.43 10.66 -2.13
CA VAL A 284 1.06 11.91 -1.69
C VAL A 284 2.52 12.01 -2.12
N TYR A 285 2.98 13.22 -2.42
CA TYR A 285 4.38 13.53 -2.70
C TYR A 285 4.77 14.92 -2.13
N LEU A 286 6.01 15.08 -1.69
CA LEU A 286 6.55 16.36 -1.20
C LEU A 286 7.27 17.10 -2.32
N GLN A 287 7.18 18.43 -2.33
CA GLN A 287 7.93 19.28 -3.25
C GLN A 287 8.55 20.46 -2.51
N ASP A 288 9.87 20.59 -2.65
CA ASP A 288 10.70 21.56 -1.92
C ASP A 288 11.07 22.75 -2.82
N ASP A 289 10.99 23.96 -2.26
CA ASP A 289 11.27 25.22 -2.93
C ASP A 289 12.75 25.40 -3.36
N ALA A 290 13.66 24.53 -2.94
CA ALA A 290 15.02 24.44 -3.47
C ALA A 290 15.07 23.84 -4.89
N TRP A 291 14.00 23.20 -5.37
CA TRP A 291 14.00 22.49 -6.65
C TRP A 291 13.66 23.39 -7.84
N ALA A 292 14.13 22.99 -9.02
CA ALA A 292 13.81 23.70 -10.27
C ALA A 292 12.33 23.53 -10.61
N GLY A 293 11.59 24.62 -10.79
CA GLY A 293 10.16 24.58 -11.13
C GLY A 293 9.21 24.45 -9.94
N VAL A 294 9.72 24.47 -8.72
CA VAL A 294 8.93 24.57 -7.48
C VAL A 294 9.04 26.00 -6.94
N GLY A 295 7.91 26.65 -6.65
CA GLY A 295 7.89 28.04 -6.18
C GLY A 295 8.03 28.14 -4.65
N ASP A 296 7.22 27.34 -3.96
CA ASP A 296 7.08 27.28 -2.51
C ASP A 296 6.99 25.81 -2.07
N ASP A 297 7.28 25.53 -0.80
CA ASP A 297 7.14 24.22 -0.19
C ASP A 297 5.68 23.76 -0.17
N HIS A 298 5.41 22.56 -0.67
CA HIS A 298 4.05 22.01 -0.71
C HIS A 298 4.01 20.49 -0.80
N LEU A 299 2.83 19.95 -0.52
CA LEU A 299 2.46 18.57 -0.80
C LEU A 299 1.58 18.51 -2.04
N LYS A 300 1.72 17.45 -2.83
CA LYS A 300 0.77 17.09 -3.89
C LYS A 300 0.05 15.80 -3.56
N ILE A 301 -1.26 15.78 -3.84
CA ILE A 301 -2.12 14.62 -3.65
C ILE A 301 -2.88 14.33 -4.95
N TRP A 302 -2.84 13.09 -5.40
CA TRP A 302 -3.63 12.59 -6.52
C TRP A 302 -4.68 11.61 -6.00
N THR A 303 -5.82 11.53 -6.68
CA THR A 303 -6.86 10.54 -6.43
C THR A 303 -6.96 9.61 -7.64
N ILE A 304 -6.95 8.31 -7.41
CA ILE A 304 -7.08 7.24 -8.42
C ILE A 304 -8.38 6.48 -8.16
N ASN A 305 -9.13 6.22 -9.23
CA ASN A 305 -10.27 5.29 -9.23
C ASN A 305 -10.02 4.23 -10.28
N VAL A 306 -10.07 2.96 -9.87
CA VAL A 306 -9.86 1.82 -10.77
C VAL A 306 -11.21 1.19 -11.13
N ASP A 307 -11.38 0.89 -12.41
CA ASP A 307 -12.47 0.05 -12.93
C ASP A 307 -11.80 -1.20 -13.52
N TRP A 308 -11.97 -2.34 -12.85
CA TRP A 308 -11.37 -3.62 -13.24
C TRP A 308 -12.10 -4.28 -14.41
N ASP A 309 -13.39 -4.03 -14.57
CA ASP A 309 -14.20 -4.56 -15.68
C ASP A 309 -13.89 -3.84 -17.00
N THR A 310 -13.78 -2.51 -16.90
CA THR A 310 -13.51 -1.62 -18.02
C THR A 310 -12.37 -0.68 -17.66
N PRO A 311 -11.10 -1.10 -17.81
CA PRO A 311 -9.93 -0.27 -17.49
C PRO A 311 -9.94 1.13 -18.12
N GLY A 312 -10.57 1.29 -19.29
CA GLY A 312 -10.72 2.60 -19.95
C GLY A 312 -11.54 3.63 -19.17
N ASN A 313 -12.32 3.22 -18.16
CA ASN A 313 -13.08 4.10 -17.28
C ASN A 313 -12.29 4.53 -16.04
N SER A 314 -11.17 3.88 -15.74
CA SER A 314 -10.31 4.25 -14.62
C SER A 314 -9.79 5.67 -14.78
N THR A 315 -9.56 6.36 -13.67
CA THR A 315 -9.14 7.76 -13.67
C THR A 315 -8.04 8.03 -12.66
N ILE A 316 -7.21 9.03 -12.97
CA ILE A 316 -6.38 9.75 -12.01
C ILE A 316 -6.70 11.25 -12.12
N SER A 317 -6.84 11.90 -10.97
CA SER A 317 -7.13 13.34 -10.89
C SER A 317 -5.93 14.21 -11.27
N ALA A 318 -6.18 15.48 -11.56
CA ALA A 318 -5.18 16.51 -11.38
C ALA A 318 -4.69 16.54 -9.91
N PRO A 319 -3.42 16.93 -9.64
CA PRO A 319 -2.95 17.04 -8.27
C PRO A 319 -3.67 18.15 -7.51
N GLN A 320 -4.14 17.84 -6.31
CA GLN A 320 -4.37 18.83 -5.27
C GLN A 320 -3.02 19.29 -4.72
N GLU A 321 -2.85 20.61 -4.56
CA GLU A 321 -1.67 21.20 -3.94
C GLU A 321 -2.02 21.73 -2.54
N LEU A 322 -1.24 21.34 -1.53
CA LEU A 322 -1.35 21.81 -0.16
C LEU A 322 -0.08 22.57 0.21
N THR A 323 -0.18 23.89 0.31
CA THR A 323 0.92 24.73 0.82
C THR A 323 1.22 24.35 2.27
N THR A 324 2.50 24.11 2.57
CA THR A 324 2.97 23.75 3.90
C THR A 324 3.68 24.93 4.55
N ALA A 325 3.95 24.85 5.85
CA ALA A 325 4.97 25.70 6.44
C ALA A 325 6.34 25.36 5.82
N ASP A 326 7.16 26.39 5.57
CA ASP A 326 8.50 26.27 5.01
C ASP A 326 9.32 25.16 5.69
N PHE A 327 10.08 24.40 4.91
CA PHE A 327 10.98 23.36 5.39
C PHE A 327 12.26 23.30 4.53
N ILE A 328 13.29 22.64 5.05
CA ILE A 328 14.52 22.36 4.31
C ILE A 328 14.64 20.85 4.22
N SER A 329 14.33 20.25 3.07
CA SER A 329 14.52 18.81 2.86
C SER A 329 15.84 18.48 2.15
N VAL A 330 16.75 19.46 2.07
CA VAL A 330 18.05 19.36 1.40
C VAL A 330 19.16 19.42 2.44
N PHE A 331 19.98 18.37 2.49
CA PHE A 331 21.19 18.30 3.33
C PHE A 331 22.44 18.34 2.46
N ASP A 332 23.47 19.09 2.86
CA ASP A 332 24.77 19.20 2.19
C ASP A 332 24.67 19.43 0.66
N GLY A 333 23.72 20.26 0.22
CA GLY A 333 23.49 20.50 -1.21
C GLY A 333 23.03 19.28 -2.00
N GLY A 334 22.39 18.30 -1.34
CA GLY A 334 21.84 17.08 -1.92
C GLY A 334 22.74 15.84 -1.83
N SER A 335 23.78 15.85 -0.98
CA SER A 335 24.71 14.73 -0.75
C SER A 335 24.06 13.56 -0.01
N PHE A 336 24.57 12.34 -0.18
CA PHE A 336 24.16 11.15 0.60
C PHE A 336 24.96 10.94 1.90
N SER A 337 25.80 11.89 2.27
CA SER A 337 26.68 11.82 3.43
C SER A 337 26.37 13.03 4.28
N ASN A 338 25.53 12.85 5.31
CA ASN A 338 24.91 13.97 6.04
C ASN A 338 25.14 13.88 7.55
N LEU A 339 24.73 12.78 8.18
CA LEU A 339 24.61 12.71 9.63
C LEU A 339 25.85 12.08 10.26
N SER A 340 26.63 12.87 11.00
CA SER A 340 27.82 12.38 11.67
C SER A 340 27.50 11.43 12.83
N GLN A 341 28.27 10.35 12.90
CA GLN A 341 28.27 9.34 13.96
C GLN A 341 29.63 9.32 14.69
N PRO A 342 29.78 8.62 15.84
CA PRO A 342 31.01 8.68 16.63
C PRO A 342 32.28 8.25 15.89
N SER A 343 32.15 7.34 14.92
CA SER A 343 33.23 6.97 14.00
C SER A 343 32.66 6.33 12.74
N GLY A 344 33.28 6.55 11.58
CA GLY A 344 32.82 5.98 10.31
C GLY A 344 32.50 7.09 9.30
N PRO A 345 31.95 6.74 8.13
CA PRO A 345 31.38 7.73 7.21
C PRO A 345 30.14 8.41 7.84
N ASP A 346 29.74 9.58 7.33
CA ASP A 346 28.46 10.16 7.71
C ASP A 346 27.32 9.38 7.04
N ILE A 347 26.18 9.31 7.73
CA ILE A 347 25.01 8.52 7.32
C ILE A 347 24.12 9.35 6.38
N ASP A 348 23.55 8.71 5.36
CA ASP A 348 22.49 9.28 4.52
C ASP A 348 21.26 9.61 5.37
N ALA A 349 20.82 10.87 5.36
CA ALA A 349 19.64 11.30 6.10
C ALA A 349 18.31 10.77 5.52
N LEU A 350 18.32 10.25 4.28
CA LEU A 350 17.14 9.89 3.48
C LEU A 350 16.32 11.10 2.99
N GLN A 351 17.05 12.19 2.73
CA GLN A 351 16.51 13.50 2.35
C GLN A 351 15.65 13.49 1.07
N ALA A 352 14.69 14.41 0.99
CA ALA A 352 13.73 14.54 -0.13
C ALA A 352 12.87 13.29 -0.42
N THR A 353 12.61 12.46 0.61
CA THR A 353 11.75 11.28 0.45
C THR A 353 10.69 11.20 1.54
N ILE A 354 9.45 10.85 1.17
CA ILE A 354 8.42 10.52 2.16
C ILE A 354 8.71 9.12 2.71
N MET A 355 8.84 9.01 4.03
CA MET A 355 9.18 7.77 4.72
C MET A 355 8.06 6.73 4.62
N ASN A 356 8.42 5.45 4.79
CA ASN A 356 7.45 4.37 4.85
C ASN A 356 6.75 4.37 6.22
N GLN A 357 5.43 4.49 6.34
CA GLN A 357 4.39 4.58 5.30
C GLN A 357 3.39 5.71 5.63
N ALA A 358 2.62 6.15 4.62
CA ALA A 358 1.50 7.05 4.82
C ALA A 358 0.27 6.26 5.32
N GLN A 359 0.00 6.33 6.61
CA GLN A 359 -1.00 5.51 7.30
C GLN A 359 -2.35 6.20 7.36
N TYR A 360 -3.36 5.60 6.72
CA TYR A 360 -4.75 6.05 6.67
C TYR A 360 -5.60 5.33 7.71
N ARG A 361 -6.47 6.08 8.38
CA ARG A 361 -7.50 5.55 9.27
C ARG A 361 -8.78 6.37 9.16
N GLN A 362 -9.92 5.68 9.16
CA GLN A 362 -11.23 6.31 9.26
C GLN A 362 -11.67 6.41 10.72
N PHE A 363 -12.25 7.54 11.09
CA PHE A 363 -12.86 7.81 12.40
C PHE A 363 -14.29 8.31 12.19
N ASP A 364 -15.06 8.45 13.27
CA ASP A 364 -16.39 9.04 13.19
C ASP A 364 -16.34 10.46 12.62
N GLY A 365 -17.02 10.66 11.48
CA GLY A 365 -17.14 11.95 10.81
C GLY A 365 -15.89 12.50 10.11
N TYR A 366 -14.78 11.76 10.05
CA TYR A 366 -13.60 12.17 9.27
C TYR A 366 -12.66 11.01 8.93
N ASN A 367 -11.92 11.15 7.82
CA ASN A 367 -10.78 10.30 7.51
C ASN A 367 -9.49 11.05 7.82
N SER A 368 -8.47 10.33 8.28
CA SER A 368 -7.17 10.88 8.62
C SER A 368 -6.05 10.09 7.96
N VAL A 369 -4.96 10.77 7.61
CA VAL A 369 -3.72 10.14 7.19
C VAL A 369 -2.52 10.80 7.85
N VAL A 370 -1.58 10.01 8.32
CA VAL A 370 -0.31 10.48 8.89
C VAL A 370 0.88 9.99 8.08
N PHE A 371 1.86 10.86 7.87
CA PHE A 371 3.13 10.54 7.22
C PHE A 371 4.22 11.53 7.64
N ASN A 372 5.47 11.22 7.28
CA ASN A 372 6.61 12.05 7.65
C ASN A 372 7.75 12.03 6.62
N PHE A 373 8.66 12.97 6.77
CA PHE A 373 9.95 13.01 6.10
C PHE A 373 10.98 13.78 6.94
N VAL A 374 12.26 13.55 6.65
CA VAL A 374 13.37 14.22 7.32
C VAL A 374 13.55 15.65 6.78
N VAL A 375 13.81 16.60 7.67
CA VAL A 375 14.14 17.99 7.34
C VAL A 375 15.33 18.46 8.16
N ASP A 376 16.10 19.39 7.61
CA ASP A 376 17.15 20.09 8.33
C ASP A 376 16.54 21.26 9.10
N THR A 377 16.65 21.21 10.43
CA THR A 377 16.12 22.23 11.32
C THR A 377 17.13 23.33 11.67
N ASP A 378 18.40 23.15 11.30
CA ASP A 378 19.46 24.14 11.45
C ASP A 378 19.93 24.59 10.06
N PRO A 379 19.50 25.76 9.55
CA PRO A 379 19.84 26.23 8.20
C PRO A 379 21.33 26.61 8.03
N THR A 380 22.17 26.36 9.02
CA THR A 380 23.62 26.56 8.95
C THR A 380 24.34 25.26 8.57
N ALA A 381 25.65 25.33 8.35
CA ALA A 381 26.47 24.13 8.10
C ALA A 381 26.58 23.17 9.30
N GLY A 382 25.90 23.45 10.41
CA GLY A 382 25.83 22.58 11.57
C GLY A 382 24.88 21.40 11.38
N GLU A 383 23.80 21.60 10.62
CA GLU A 383 22.70 20.67 10.32
C GLU A 383 22.08 19.98 11.56
N LEU A 384 20.76 19.89 11.59
CA LEU A 384 20.06 19.12 12.60
C LEU A 384 18.83 18.45 11.99
N ALA A 385 19.01 17.20 11.56
CA ALA A 385 17.90 16.37 11.12
C ALA A 385 16.81 16.24 12.20
N GLY A 386 15.60 16.64 11.82
CA GLY A 386 14.35 16.42 12.52
C GLY A 386 13.31 15.77 11.60
N ILE A 387 12.20 15.35 12.18
CA ILE A 387 11.11 14.66 11.47
C ILE A 387 9.96 15.64 11.29
N ARG A 388 9.77 16.14 10.06
CA ARG A 388 8.56 16.86 9.66
C ARG A 388 7.45 15.84 9.44
N TRP A 389 6.30 16.06 10.08
CA TRP A 389 5.16 15.17 10.01
C TRP A 389 3.87 15.94 9.77
N TYR A 390 2.90 15.24 9.18
CA TYR A 390 1.59 15.78 8.85
C TYR A 390 0.50 14.84 9.34
N GLU A 391 -0.60 15.41 9.83
CA GLU A 391 -1.91 14.77 9.82
C GLU A 391 -2.78 15.53 8.81
N LEU A 392 -3.23 14.84 7.76
CA LEU A 392 -4.22 15.39 6.85
C LEU A 392 -5.59 14.82 7.21
N ARG A 393 -6.64 15.63 7.02
CA ARG A 393 -8.03 15.19 7.18
C ARG A 393 -8.89 15.54 5.98
N GLN A 394 -9.87 14.68 5.72
CA GLN A 394 -11.02 14.92 4.86
C GLN A 394 -12.29 14.57 5.66
N THR A 395 -13.38 15.31 5.45
CA THR A 395 -14.64 15.08 6.17
C THR A 395 -15.39 13.83 5.69
N GLU A 396 -15.29 13.55 4.40
CA GLU A 396 -15.94 12.40 3.75
C GLU A 396 -15.01 11.87 2.65
N SER A 397 -15.23 10.63 2.20
CA SER A 397 -14.44 10.04 1.11
C SER A 397 -14.59 10.84 -0.19
N GLY A 398 -13.48 11.04 -0.90
CA GLY A 398 -13.45 11.80 -2.16
C GLY A 398 -13.47 13.32 -2.00
N MET A 399 -13.59 13.84 -0.78
CA MET A 399 -13.46 15.28 -0.53
C MET A 399 -11.99 15.73 -0.53
N PRO A 400 -11.69 17.02 -0.81
CA PRO A 400 -10.32 17.52 -0.77
C PRO A 400 -9.69 17.34 0.61
N TRP A 401 -8.43 16.91 0.65
CA TRP A 401 -7.67 16.81 1.89
C TRP A 401 -7.28 18.19 2.41
N THR A 402 -7.12 18.33 3.71
CA THR A 402 -6.60 19.56 4.34
C THR A 402 -5.56 19.21 5.39
N ILE A 403 -4.56 20.08 5.59
CA ILE A 403 -3.63 19.94 6.70
C ILE A 403 -4.40 20.22 7.99
N HIS A 404 -4.63 19.18 8.79
CA HIS A 404 -5.21 19.33 10.12
C HIS A 404 -4.15 19.83 11.10
N GLN A 405 -2.96 19.24 11.02
CA GLN A 405 -1.78 19.70 11.75
C GLN A 405 -0.49 19.30 11.02
N GLU A 406 0.54 20.09 11.24
CA GLU A 406 1.92 19.79 10.86
C GLU A 406 2.86 20.17 12.03
N GLY A 407 4.02 19.53 12.09
CA GLY A 407 5.04 19.84 13.08
C GLY A 407 6.39 19.21 12.74
N THR A 408 7.46 19.72 13.33
CA THR A 408 8.79 19.11 13.22
C THR A 408 9.29 18.64 14.58
N TYR A 409 9.46 17.33 14.73
CA TYR A 409 10.02 16.73 15.94
C TYR A 409 11.55 16.71 15.87
N ILE A 410 12.18 17.23 16.92
CA ILE A 410 13.61 17.07 17.19
C ILE A 410 13.79 16.36 18.53
N THR A 411 14.88 15.62 18.67
CA THR A 411 15.23 14.98 19.94
C THR A 411 15.52 16.04 21.01
N PRO A 412 15.13 15.82 22.28
CA PRO A 412 15.43 16.75 23.37
C PRO A 412 16.93 16.81 23.73
N THR A 413 17.74 15.85 23.25
CA THR A 413 19.19 15.85 23.43
C THR A 413 19.86 16.71 22.36
N ALA A 414 20.54 17.77 22.79
CA ALA A 414 21.23 18.69 21.89
C ALA A 414 22.26 17.98 20.99
N GLY A 415 22.22 18.30 19.69
CA GLY A 415 23.14 17.77 18.68
C GLY A 415 22.92 16.30 18.32
N ARG A 416 21.79 15.71 18.75
CA ARG A 416 21.36 14.39 18.29
C ARG A 416 20.32 14.55 17.19
N HIS A 417 20.42 13.73 16.16
CA HIS A 417 19.53 13.73 15.00
C HIS A 417 18.32 12.81 15.23
N ALA A 418 17.18 13.13 14.61
CA ALA A 418 16.04 12.23 14.44
C ALA A 418 15.75 12.09 12.94
N PHE A 419 15.74 10.86 12.43
CA PHE A 419 15.58 10.57 11.01
C PHE A 419 14.96 9.18 10.81
N ALA A 420 14.66 8.81 9.55
CA ALA A 420 14.08 7.51 9.18
C ALA A 420 12.83 7.13 10.02
N GLY A 421 11.88 8.08 10.13
CA GLY A 421 10.69 7.91 10.96
C GLY A 421 9.58 7.10 10.31
N SER A 422 8.78 6.40 11.12
CA SER A 422 7.54 5.73 10.71
C SER A 422 6.45 5.98 11.74
N MET A 423 5.21 6.24 11.29
CA MET A 423 4.13 6.73 12.13
C MET A 423 2.80 6.05 11.79
N ALA A 424 1.95 5.84 12.80
CA ALA A 424 0.60 5.32 12.63
C ALA A 424 -0.33 5.85 13.73
N MET A 425 -1.64 5.67 13.50
CA MET A 425 -2.69 6.03 14.47
C MET A 425 -3.27 4.78 15.12
N ASP A 426 -3.42 4.80 16.44
CA ASP A 426 -4.25 3.82 17.13
C ASP A 426 -5.76 4.12 16.96
N ILE A 427 -6.59 3.21 17.46
CA ILE A 427 -8.05 3.30 17.45
C ILE A 427 -8.60 4.55 18.15
N TYR A 428 -7.82 5.19 19.03
CA TYR A 428 -8.23 6.40 19.73
C TYR A 428 -7.72 7.68 19.06
N GLY A 429 -7.08 7.57 17.89
CA GLY A 429 -6.49 8.72 17.19
C GLY A 429 -5.20 9.22 17.82
N ASN A 430 -4.58 8.44 18.70
CA ASN A 430 -3.24 8.74 19.19
C ASN A 430 -2.22 8.39 18.11
N ILE A 431 -1.20 9.22 17.95
CA ILE A 431 -0.18 9.07 16.92
C ILE A 431 1.10 8.56 17.57
N GLY A 432 1.53 7.35 17.19
CA GLY A 432 2.85 6.81 17.52
C GLY A 432 3.88 7.18 16.44
N LEU A 433 5.12 7.46 16.87
CA LEU A 433 6.26 7.71 15.98
C LEU A 433 7.44 6.86 16.44
N GLY A 434 7.87 5.91 15.61
CA GLY A 434 9.15 5.21 15.73
C GLY A 434 10.20 5.88 14.84
N TYR A 435 11.45 5.97 15.28
CA TYR A 435 12.50 6.63 14.50
C TYR A 435 13.92 6.22 14.90
N SER A 436 14.86 6.48 13.98
CA SER A 436 16.28 6.30 14.18
C SER A 436 16.94 7.58 14.69
N SER A 437 17.98 7.45 15.50
CA SER A 437 18.66 8.60 16.09
C SER A 437 20.16 8.38 16.25
N VAL A 438 20.96 9.38 15.86
CA VAL A 438 22.43 9.32 15.86
C VAL A 438 23.04 10.66 16.26
N SER A 439 24.27 10.66 16.78
CA SER A 439 25.07 11.87 17.03
C SER A 439 26.56 11.53 17.01
N THR A 440 27.43 12.54 17.07
CA THR A 440 28.87 12.34 17.28
C THR A 440 29.24 11.68 18.61
N ALA A 441 28.33 11.64 19.60
CA ALA A 441 28.56 11.03 20.91
C ALA A 441 27.88 9.65 21.09
N GLN A 442 26.86 9.35 20.28
CA GLN A 442 26.05 8.13 20.39
C GLN A 442 25.87 7.50 19.02
N SER A 443 26.22 6.22 18.93
CA SER A 443 25.87 5.36 17.80
C SER A 443 24.36 5.30 17.59
N VAL A 444 23.94 4.84 16.41
CA VAL A 444 22.54 4.71 16.04
C VAL A 444 21.73 4.03 17.15
N SER A 445 20.61 4.65 17.49
CA SER A 445 19.63 4.16 18.45
C SER A 445 18.24 4.20 17.83
N VAL A 446 17.42 3.23 18.20
CA VAL A 446 16.03 3.10 17.77
C VAL A 446 15.13 3.57 18.91
N ARG A 447 14.26 4.53 18.62
CA ARG A 447 13.51 5.29 19.61
C ARG A 447 12.07 5.46 19.19
N TYR A 448 11.24 5.89 20.13
CA TYR A 448 9.85 6.22 19.85
C TYR A 448 9.34 7.38 20.71
N THR A 449 8.28 8.01 20.24
CA THR A 449 7.51 9.05 20.93
C THR A 449 6.07 8.98 20.41
N GLY A 450 5.25 9.96 20.78
CA GLY A 450 3.90 10.08 20.26
C GLY A 450 3.13 11.22 20.89
N ARG A 451 1.85 11.26 20.58
CA ARG A 451 0.87 12.21 21.11
C ARG A 451 -0.49 11.56 21.23
N LEU A 452 -1.29 12.03 22.19
CA LEU A 452 -2.70 11.70 22.27
C LEU A 452 -3.50 12.54 21.27
N GLN A 453 -4.66 12.05 20.84
CA GLN A 453 -5.56 12.77 19.93
C GLN A 453 -5.85 14.21 20.42
N GLY A 454 -6.20 14.34 21.72
CA GLY A 454 -6.55 15.60 22.37
C GLY A 454 -5.38 16.50 22.80
N ASP A 455 -4.13 16.15 22.47
CA ASP A 455 -2.98 17.01 22.75
C ASP A 455 -2.95 18.26 21.86
N ALA A 456 -2.20 19.28 22.27
CA ALA A 456 -1.96 20.46 21.44
C ALA A 456 -1.44 20.04 20.04
N LEU A 457 -2.02 20.64 19.00
CA LEU A 457 -1.69 20.33 17.62
C LEU A 457 -0.19 20.60 17.33
N GLY A 458 0.40 19.80 16.45
CA GLY A 458 1.79 19.93 16.01
C GLY A 458 2.83 19.53 17.06
N THR A 459 2.43 18.88 18.16
CA THR A 459 3.36 18.49 19.25
C THR A 459 3.34 17.01 19.59
N MET A 460 4.52 16.40 19.69
CA MET A 460 4.76 15.10 20.32
C MET A 460 4.94 15.33 21.82
N THR A 461 3.95 14.92 22.62
CA THR A 461 3.88 15.24 24.05
C THR A 461 4.54 14.20 24.93
N PHE A 462 4.76 12.99 24.43
CA PHE A 462 5.47 11.94 25.13
C PHE A 462 6.99 12.15 25.02
N ALA A 463 7.71 11.99 26.12
CA ALA A 463 9.17 11.99 26.14
C ALA A 463 9.70 10.85 25.25
N GLU A 464 10.92 10.95 24.74
CA GLU A 464 11.48 9.86 23.94
C GLU A 464 11.68 8.56 24.74
N GLY A 465 11.17 7.45 24.21
CA GLY A 465 11.45 6.10 24.67
C GLY A 465 12.59 5.46 23.88
N LEU A 466 13.27 4.49 24.47
CA LEU A 466 14.36 3.73 23.84
C LEU A 466 13.89 2.30 23.55
N ILE A 467 14.01 1.86 22.29
CA ILE A 467 13.84 0.45 21.89
C ILE A 467 15.22 -0.24 21.92
N GLY A 468 16.22 0.37 21.28
CA GLY A 468 17.56 -0.18 21.20
C GLY A 468 18.64 0.88 21.13
N GLN A 469 19.75 0.69 21.85
CA GLN A 469 20.94 1.51 21.73
C GLN A 469 22.02 0.70 21.02
N GLY A 470 22.47 1.16 19.86
CA GLY A 470 23.59 0.55 19.16
C GLY A 470 24.88 0.66 19.97
N SER A 471 25.69 -0.39 19.87
CA SER A 471 27.03 -0.50 20.46
C SER A 471 28.15 -0.40 19.41
N GLY A 472 27.78 -0.28 18.13
CA GLY A 472 28.68 -0.15 16.99
C GLY A 472 28.24 0.97 16.05
N ASN A 473 29.07 1.26 15.06
CA ASN A 473 28.82 2.32 14.08
C ASN A 473 28.64 1.74 12.69
N ASN A 474 27.88 2.44 11.85
CA ASN A 474 27.73 2.07 10.45
C ASN A 474 29.06 2.28 9.73
N ASN A 475 29.55 1.26 9.04
CA ASN A 475 30.79 1.36 8.27
C ASN A 475 30.56 1.78 6.81
N ASN A 476 29.30 2.01 6.43
CA ASN A 476 28.85 2.52 5.14
C ASN A 476 28.06 3.82 5.36
N LEU A 477 28.00 4.68 4.35
CA LEU A 477 27.12 5.86 4.37
C LEU A 477 25.63 5.47 4.27
N ARG A 478 25.34 4.33 3.62
CA ARG A 478 23.97 3.82 3.47
C ARG A 478 23.46 3.29 4.79
N TYR A 479 22.29 3.78 5.17
CA TYR A 479 21.48 3.33 6.28
C TYR A 479 20.09 3.02 5.75
N ALA A 480 19.44 2.01 6.32
CA ALA A 480 18.09 1.56 6.02
C ALA A 480 17.26 2.48 5.11
N ASP A 481 16.92 2.00 3.92
CA ASP A 481 16.00 2.67 3.00
C ASP A 481 14.54 2.57 3.51
N TYR A 482 14.29 1.74 4.52
CA TYR A 482 13.00 1.52 5.17
C TYR A 482 13.10 1.40 6.68
N THR A 483 12.11 1.96 7.36
CA THR A 483 11.69 1.56 8.71
C THR A 483 10.19 1.34 8.66
N HIS A 484 9.64 0.53 9.55
CA HIS A 484 8.22 0.16 9.43
C HIS A 484 7.52 0.06 10.78
N LEU A 485 6.53 0.93 10.98
CA LEU A 485 5.63 0.92 12.11
C LEU A 485 4.23 0.46 11.68
N THR A 486 3.76 -0.64 12.25
CA THR A 486 2.43 -1.22 12.01
C THR A 486 1.60 -1.26 13.29
N VAL A 487 0.28 -1.22 13.17
CA VAL A 487 -0.65 -1.31 14.30
C VAL A 487 -1.14 -2.75 14.44
N ASP A 488 -1.18 -3.25 15.66
CA ASP A 488 -1.65 -4.59 15.97
C ASP A 488 -3.16 -4.72 15.70
N PRO A 489 -3.61 -5.48 14.68
CA PRO A 489 -5.04 -5.56 14.33
C PRO A 489 -5.88 -6.23 15.44
N SER A 490 -5.25 -7.03 16.32
CA SER A 490 -5.96 -7.69 17.42
C SER A 490 -6.46 -6.73 18.49
N ASN A 491 -5.87 -5.53 18.60
CA ASN A 491 -6.29 -4.52 19.58
C ASN A 491 -6.35 -3.09 19.03
N ALA A 492 -5.96 -2.90 17.76
CA ALA A 492 -5.90 -1.62 17.05
C ALA A 492 -5.17 -0.52 17.82
N ARG A 493 -4.21 -0.87 18.70
CA ARG A 493 -3.59 0.06 19.64
C ARG A 493 -2.09 -0.10 19.80
N ASP A 494 -1.62 -1.32 19.92
CA ASP A 494 -0.20 -1.56 20.14
C ASP A 494 0.55 -1.38 18.82
N PHE A 495 1.58 -0.55 18.83
CA PHE A 495 2.44 -0.29 17.68
C PHE A 495 3.61 -1.27 17.68
N TRP A 496 3.96 -1.80 16.51
CA TRP A 496 5.13 -2.66 16.27
C TRP A 496 6.05 -1.97 15.29
N PHE A 497 7.24 -1.60 15.76
CA PHE A 497 8.24 -0.87 14.97
C PHE A 497 9.49 -1.71 14.76
N ILE A 498 9.97 -1.78 13.52
CA ILE A 498 11.25 -2.39 13.16
C ILE A 498 12.17 -1.37 12.51
N ASP A 499 13.44 -1.41 12.90
CA ASP A 499 14.48 -0.51 12.43
C ASP A 499 15.87 -1.17 12.51
N GLU A 500 16.80 -0.66 11.71
CA GLU A 500 18.18 -1.10 11.62
C GLU A 500 19.02 -0.45 12.72
N TYR A 501 19.82 -1.25 13.41
CA TYR A 501 20.82 -0.75 14.35
C TYR A 501 22.09 -1.61 14.36
N PHE A 502 23.08 -1.18 15.14
CA PHE A 502 24.41 -1.79 15.15
C PHE A 502 24.77 -2.30 16.54
N ASN A 503 24.61 -3.60 16.77
CA ASN A 503 24.98 -4.29 18.01
C ASN A 503 26.06 -5.33 17.73
N SER A 504 27.33 -4.91 17.76
CA SER A 504 28.52 -5.63 17.27
C SER A 504 28.51 -5.97 15.76
N ASN A 505 27.33 -6.09 15.16
CA ASN A 505 27.04 -6.33 13.75
C ASN A 505 25.77 -5.54 13.39
N ARG A 506 25.44 -5.44 12.09
CA ARG A 506 24.15 -4.92 11.62
C ARG A 506 23.02 -5.88 12.03
N ARG A 507 21.90 -5.32 12.49
CA ARG A 507 20.76 -6.04 13.07
C ARG A 507 19.50 -5.25 12.82
N ASP A 508 18.38 -5.94 12.77
CA ASP A 508 17.06 -5.37 12.79
C ASP A 508 16.42 -5.63 14.16
N ILE A 509 16.03 -4.56 14.84
CA ILE A 509 15.42 -4.62 16.17
C ILE A 509 13.95 -4.26 16.08
N VAL A 510 13.12 -5.08 16.72
CA VAL A 510 11.68 -4.90 16.82
C VAL A 510 11.33 -4.40 18.21
N GLY A 511 10.53 -3.34 18.30
CA GLY A 511 9.96 -2.83 19.53
C GLY A 511 8.43 -2.72 19.43
N ALA A 512 7.72 -3.35 20.36
CA ALA A 512 6.28 -3.15 20.53
C ALA A 512 6.02 -2.14 21.64
N PHE A 513 5.14 -1.15 21.43
CA PHE A 513 4.83 -0.12 22.42
C PHE A 513 3.41 0.44 22.29
N ASN A 514 2.96 1.18 23.29
CA ASN A 514 1.74 1.97 23.25
C ASN A 514 1.90 3.27 24.05
N LEU A 515 0.94 4.19 23.86
CA LEU A 515 0.91 5.49 24.54
C LEU A 515 -0.04 5.46 25.77
N GLU A 516 -1.12 4.69 25.67
CA GLU A 516 -2.17 4.36 26.65
C GLU A 516 -1.80 3.38 27.79
N ASN A 517 -1.96 3.65 29.10
CA ASN A 517 -1.66 2.62 30.16
C ASN A 517 -2.90 1.94 30.71
N THR A 518 -4.01 2.66 30.74
CA THR A 518 -5.22 2.17 31.37
C THR A 518 -6.21 2.00 30.27
N LEU A 519 -6.41 0.74 29.88
CA LEU A 519 -7.60 0.42 29.14
C LEU A 519 -8.79 0.94 29.94
N PRO A 520 -9.72 1.61 29.26
CA PRO A 520 -10.99 2.01 29.87
C PRO A 520 -11.70 0.81 30.51
N ALA A 521 -12.57 1.08 31.48
CA ALA A 521 -13.41 0.02 32.04
C ALA A 521 -14.49 -0.39 31.03
N ASN A 522 -15.08 0.61 30.37
CA ASN A 522 -16.16 0.46 29.42
C ASN A 522 -15.72 1.08 28.09
N ASP A 523 -15.51 0.22 27.10
CA ASP A 523 -15.16 0.63 25.75
C ASP A 523 -15.54 -0.52 24.83
N VAL A 524 -16.55 -0.28 24.00
CA VAL A 524 -16.97 -1.22 22.97
C VAL A 524 -16.97 -0.51 21.64
N ALA A 525 -16.51 -1.20 20.62
CA ALA A 525 -16.57 -0.71 19.24
C ALA A 525 -17.35 -1.69 18.39
N ILE A 526 -17.96 -1.19 17.33
CA ILE A 526 -18.31 -2.04 16.20
C ILE A 526 -17.05 -2.16 15.33
N VAL A 527 -16.69 -3.39 14.97
CA VAL A 527 -15.45 -3.68 14.23
C VAL A 527 -15.68 -4.38 12.91
N ASN A 528 -16.94 -4.76 12.61
CA ASN A 528 -17.35 -5.30 11.33
C ASN A 528 -18.89 -5.23 11.18
N ILE A 529 -19.38 -5.17 9.95
CA ILE A 529 -20.80 -5.26 9.59
C ILE A 529 -20.95 -6.25 8.42
N THR A 530 -22.01 -7.06 8.41
CA THR A 530 -22.49 -7.81 7.23
C THR A 530 -23.95 -7.41 6.93
N PRO A 531 -24.46 -7.57 5.69
CA PRO A 531 -23.88 -8.30 4.55
C PRO A 531 -22.73 -7.58 3.86
N ASP A 532 -21.86 -8.35 3.20
CA ASP A 532 -20.89 -7.83 2.22
C ASP A 532 -21.59 -7.55 0.87
N SER A 533 -20.90 -6.89 -0.06
CA SER A 533 -21.39 -6.73 -1.44
C SER A 533 -21.69 -8.09 -2.10
N GLY A 534 -22.72 -8.14 -2.94
CA GLY A 534 -23.15 -9.36 -3.61
C GLY A 534 -24.61 -9.31 -4.04
N GLU A 535 -25.23 -10.47 -4.30
CA GLU A 535 -26.67 -10.55 -4.57
C GLU A 535 -27.47 -10.25 -3.29
N LEU A 536 -28.08 -9.06 -3.23
CA LEU A 536 -28.85 -8.60 -2.07
C LEU A 536 -30.33 -8.46 -2.40
N SER A 537 -31.16 -8.62 -1.39
CA SER A 537 -32.61 -8.64 -1.46
C SER A 537 -33.24 -7.46 -0.73
N ASN A 538 -34.57 -7.47 -0.66
CA ASN A 538 -35.33 -6.44 0.05
C ASN A 538 -35.46 -6.71 1.55
N ALA A 539 -34.77 -7.74 2.06
CA ALA A 539 -34.78 -8.12 3.46
C ALA A 539 -33.44 -8.78 3.83
N GLU A 540 -32.39 -7.97 3.97
CA GLU A 540 -31.07 -8.39 4.39
C GLU A 540 -30.88 -8.30 5.91
N ASP A 541 -30.33 -9.35 6.49
CA ASP A 541 -29.97 -9.39 7.91
C ASP A 541 -28.74 -8.50 8.14
N ILE A 542 -28.92 -7.42 8.89
CA ILE A 542 -27.79 -6.59 9.33
C ILE A 542 -27.18 -7.22 10.57
N THR A 543 -25.92 -7.62 10.50
CA THR A 543 -25.18 -8.19 11.63
C THR A 543 -23.94 -7.36 11.93
N VAL A 544 -23.79 -6.96 13.19
CA VAL A 544 -22.60 -6.24 13.67
C VAL A 544 -21.71 -7.17 14.48
N THR A 545 -20.39 -7.01 14.35
CA THR A 545 -19.41 -7.59 15.29
C THR A 545 -19.03 -6.52 16.31
N ILE A 546 -19.35 -6.77 17.57
CA ILE A 546 -19.07 -5.88 18.69
C ILE A 546 -17.81 -6.39 19.39
N LYS A 547 -16.83 -5.52 19.61
CA LYS A 547 -15.61 -5.83 20.35
C LYS A 547 -15.57 -5.07 21.66
N ASN A 548 -15.20 -5.74 22.74
CA ASN A 548 -14.97 -5.10 24.03
C ASN A 548 -13.48 -4.77 24.20
N TYR A 549 -13.12 -3.53 23.95
CA TYR A 549 -11.78 -2.99 24.22
C TYR A 549 -11.58 -2.66 25.71
N GLY A 550 -12.68 -2.55 26.47
CA GLY A 550 -12.67 -2.32 27.90
C GLY A 550 -12.19 -3.50 28.74
N THR A 551 -11.87 -3.20 30.00
CA THR A 551 -11.42 -4.20 30.99
C THR A 551 -12.56 -4.87 31.75
N ALA A 552 -13.77 -4.30 31.74
CA ALA A 552 -14.95 -4.89 32.35
C ALA A 552 -15.77 -5.66 31.30
N THR A 553 -16.41 -6.76 31.72
CA THR A 553 -17.39 -7.46 30.88
C THR A 553 -18.57 -6.54 30.58
N GLN A 554 -18.92 -6.41 29.30
CA GLN A 554 -20.00 -5.55 28.83
C GLN A 554 -21.25 -6.35 28.49
N THR A 555 -22.42 -5.79 28.82
CA THR A 555 -23.75 -6.41 28.61
C THR A 555 -24.76 -5.31 28.32
N ASN A 556 -25.93 -5.67 27.76
CA ASN A 556 -27.02 -4.71 27.50
C ASN A 556 -26.55 -3.50 26.68
N ILE A 557 -25.83 -3.77 25.59
CA ILE A 557 -25.20 -2.76 24.74
C ILE A 557 -26.24 -2.28 23.72
N PRO A 558 -26.69 -1.02 23.77
CA PRO A 558 -27.58 -0.49 22.75
C PRO A 558 -26.81 -0.36 21.44
N VAL A 559 -27.36 -0.89 20.36
CA VAL A 559 -26.77 -0.83 19.03
C VAL A 559 -27.77 -0.25 18.04
N THR A 560 -27.26 0.46 17.04
CA THR A 560 -28.10 1.07 16.02
C THR A 560 -27.54 0.80 14.63
N TYR A 561 -28.43 0.74 13.64
CA TYR A 561 -28.02 0.86 12.25
C TYR A 561 -28.97 1.78 11.46
N SER A 562 -28.47 2.36 10.38
CA SER A 562 -29.25 3.01 9.33
C SER A 562 -28.66 2.72 7.97
N VAL A 563 -29.49 2.75 6.93
CA VAL A 563 -29.06 2.63 5.53
C VAL A 563 -29.29 3.97 4.83
N ASP A 564 -28.25 4.52 4.21
CA ASP A 564 -28.25 5.79 3.46
C ASP A 564 -28.82 6.98 4.25
N GLY A 565 -28.47 7.08 5.54
CA GLY A 565 -29.04 8.09 6.44
C GLY A 565 -30.55 7.97 6.67
N GLY A 566 -31.11 6.79 6.39
CA GLY A 566 -32.53 6.47 6.51
C GLY A 566 -33.04 6.37 7.95
N THR A 567 -34.12 5.60 8.16
CA THR A 567 -34.69 5.44 9.50
C THR A 567 -33.72 4.67 10.39
N LEU A 568 -33.33 5.27 11.52
CA LEU A 568 -32.48 4.63 12.51
C LEU A 568 -33.22 3.46 13.18
N VAL A 569 -32.69 2.26 13.04
CA VAL A 569 -33.09 1.09 13.82
C VAL A 569 -32.26 1.06 15.09
N SER A 570 -32.92 0.86 16.23
CA SER A 570 -32.27 0.82 17.54
C SER A 570 -32.72 -0.41 18.30
N GLU A 571 -31.76 -1.24 18.69
CA GLU A 571 -31.97 -2.47 19.43
C GLU A 571 -30.95 -2.58 20.58
N THR A 572 -30.93 -3.71 21.28
CA THR A 572 -30.01 -3.92 22.40
C THR A 572 -29.47 -5.34 22.35
N TYR A 573 -28.16 -5.44 22.22
CA TYR A 573 -27.44 -6.70 22.44
C TYR A 573 -27.54 -7.06 23.94
N THR A 574 -28.19 -8.18 24.24
CA THR A 574 -28.45 -8.66 25.62
C THR A 574 -27.47 -9.73 26.10
N GLY A 575 -26.51 -10.12 25.25
CA GLY A 575 -25.45 -11.05 25.60
C GLY A 575 -24.40 -10.42 26.53
N SER A 576 -23.25 -11.08 26.62
CA SER A 576 -22.13 -10.68 27.49
C SER A 576 -20.80 -10.87 26.78
N ILE A 577 -20.04 -9.78 26.65
CA ILE A 577 -18.74 -9.77 25.98
C ILE A 577 -17.65 -9.60 27.03
N ALA A 578 -16.82 -10.62 27.22
CA ALA A 578 -15.67 -10.54 28.11
C ALA A 578 -14.64 -9.51 27.61
N ALA A 579 -13.78 -9.03 28.51
CA ALA A 579 -12.71 -8.10 28.13
C ALA A 579 -11.83 -8.68 27.01
N GLY A 580 -11.60 -7.90 25.96
CA GLY A 580 -10.83 -8.30 24.77
C GLY A 580 -11.53 -9.28 23.83
N ALA A 581 -12.75 -9.72 24.14
CA ALA A 581 -13.52 -10.62 23.29
C ALA A 581 -14.39 -9.85 22.28
N THR A 582 -14.89 -10.59 21.30
CA THR A 582 -15.92 -10.15 20.36
C THR A 582 -17.18 -10.99 20.51
N ASP A 583 -18.32 -10.44 20.11
CA ASP A 583 -19.55 -11.19 19.85
C ASP A 583 -20.32 -10.53 18.70
N THR A 584 -21.26 -11.26 18.09
CA THR A 584 -22.06 -10.74 16.99
C THR A 584 -23.51 -10.48 17.40
N TYR A 585 -24.15 -9.51 16.74
CA TYR A 585 -25.56 -9.20 16.93
C TYR A 585 -26.23 -8.96 15.59
N THR A 586 -27.23 -9.80 15.27
CA THR A 586 -28.10 -9.61 14.11
C THR A 586 -29.35 -8.85 14.52
N PHE A 587 -29.60 -7.72 13.86
CA PHE A 587 -30.80 -6.92 14.11
C PHE A 587 -32.05 -7.69 13.70
N THR A 588 -33.14 -7.51 14.44
CA THR A 588 -34.42 -8.18 14.14
C THR A 588 -35.19 -7.52 13.00
N VAL A 589 -34.88 -6.25 12.71
CA VAL A 589 -35.38 -5.53 11.55
C VAL A 589 -34.35 -5.72 10.42
N PRO A 590 -34.72 -6.31 9.28
CA PRO A 590 -33.83 -6.39 8.12
C PRO A 590 -33.79 -5.07 7.34
N ALA A 591 -32.77 -4.89 6.52
CA ALA A 591 -32.63 -3.77 5.59
C ALA A 591 -33.12 -4.12 4.18
N ASP A 592 -33.70 -3.16 3.46
CA ASP A 592 -33.99 -3.31 2.03
C ASP A 592 -32.78 -2.83 1.23
N LEU A 593 -32.00 -3.78 0.70
CA LEU A 593 -30.84 -3.54 -0.15
C LEU A 593 -31.10 -4.01 -1.60
N SER A 594 -32.37 -4.03 -2.05
CA SER A 594 -32.78 -4.70 -3.29
C SER A 594 -32.55 -3.95 -4.60
N ILE A 595 -32.12 -2.69 -4.55
CA ILE A 595 -31.92 -1.89 -5.76
C ILE A 595 -30.61 -2.32 -6.40
N GLU A 596 -30.75 -2.99 -7.55
CA GLU A 596 -29.63 -3.48 -8.35
C GLU A 596 -28.59 -2.39 -8.63
N ASN A 597 -27.33 -2.74 -8.44
CA ASN A 597 -26.14 -1.90 -8.57
C ASN A 597 -26.12 -0.64 -7.69
N GLN A 598 -27.09 -0.46 -6.78
CA GLN A 598 -27.02 0.60 -5.79
C GLN A 598 -25.93 0.28 -4.78
N LEU A 599 -25.12 1.30 -4.50
CA LEU A 599 -24.24 1.33 -3.34
C LEU A 599 -25.06 1.83 -2.15
N TYR A 600 -25.09 1.03 -1.10
CA TYR A 600 -25.77 1.34 0.16
C TYR A 600 -24.75 1.64 1.22
N ARG A 601 -24.88 2.77 1.91
CA ARG A 601 -24.10 3.09 3.11
C ARG A 601 -24.80 2.51 4.33
N ILE A 602 -24.23 1.48 4.95
CA ILE A 602 -24.73 0.94 6.22
C ILE A 602 -23.93 1.58 7.35
N GLU A 603 -24.59 2.40 8.14
CA GLU A 603 -23.99 3.10 9.26
C GLU A 603 -24.43 2.47 10.56
N THR A 604 -23.48 2.14 11.44
CA THR A 604 -23.77 1.51 12.72
C THR A 604 -23.11 2.25 13.86
N ASN A 605 -23.69 2.10 15.05
CA ASN A 605 -23.14 2.70 16.25
C ASN A 605 -23.46 1.83 17.47
N THR A 606 -22.55 1.80 18.43
CA THR A 606 -22.80 1.34 19.79
C THR A 606 -23.03 2.54 20.70
N ASN A 607 -23.98 2.43 21.62
CA ASN A 607 -24.30 3.52 22.54
C ASN A 607 -24.20 3.03 23.99
N LEU A 608 -23.10 2.33 24.30
CA LEU A 608 -22.85 1.83 25.65
C LEU A 608 -22.82 3.00 26.65
N ALA A 609 -23.63 2.89 27.71
CA ALA A 609 -23.70 3.95 28.70
C ALA A 609 -22.38 4.06 29.47
N GLY A 610 -21.73 5.22 29.38
CA GLY A 610 -20.44 5.46 30.02
C GLY A 610 -19.28 4.80 29.28
N ASP A 611 -19.44 4.55 27.97
CA ASP A 611 -18.30 4.29 27.09
C ASP A 611 -17.27 5.42 27.22
N ASN A 612 -16.01 5.03 27.33
CA ASN A 612 -14.90 5.93 27.53
C ASN A 612 -14.37 6.52 26.23
N PHE A 613 -14.62 5.91 25.06
CA PHE A 613 -14.04 6.33 23.78
C PHE A 613 -15.04 6.25 22.63
N THR A 614 -15.94 7.22 22.58
CA THR A 614 -17.04 7.20 21.59
C THR A 614 -16.61 7.31 20.13
N ASP A 615 -15.38 7.76 19.85
CA ASP A 615 -14.87 7.91 18.48
C ASP A 615 -14.66 6.57 17.76
N ASN A 616 -14.63 5.45 18.51
CA ASN A 616 -14.56 4.09 17.96
C ASN A 616 -15.92 3.38 17.97
N ASP A 617 -16.99 4.05 18.43
CA ASP A 617 -18.32 3.45 18.50
C ASP A 617 -18.97 3.35 17.11
N TYR A 618 -18.68 4.34 16.26
CA TYR A 618 -19.16 4.41 14.89
C TYR A 618 -18.34 3.49 13.98
N TYR A 619 -19.05 2.65 13.25
CA TYR A 619 -18.48 1.83 12.20
C TYR A 619 -19.48 1.79 11.06
N ALA A 620 -18.99 1.84 9.84
CA ALA A 620 -19.88 1.87 8.71
C ALA A 620 -19.15 1.35 7.46
N GLU A 621 -19.83 0.54 6.68
CA GLU A 621 -19.38 0.00 5.39
C GLU A 621 -20.27 0.52 4.27
N ASN A 622 -19.80 0.51 3.03
CA ASN A 622 -20.75 0.49 1.93
C ASN A 622 -20.77 -0.87 1.25
N VAL A 623 -21.97 -1.20 0.81
CA VAL A 623 -22.34 -2.53 0.36
C VAL A 623 -23.07 -2.34 -0.96
N ARG A 624 -22.60 -3.00 -2.01
CA ARG A 624 -23.23 -2.93 -3.32
C ARG A 624 -24.12 -4.16 -3.52
N ASN A 625 -25.36 -3.92 -3.96
CA ASN A 625 -26.16 -5.01 -4.52
C ASN A 625 -25.67 -5.30 -5.93
N GLU A 626 -24.82 -6.29 -6.06
CA GLU A 626 -24.26 -6.73 -7.33
C GLU A 626 -25.21 -7.70 -8.00
N VAL A 627 -25.40 -7.50 -9.30
CA VAL A 627 -26.10 -8.47 -10.13
C VAL A 627 -25.10 -9.52 -10.56
N LEU A 628 -25.11 -10.70 -9.95
CA LEU A 628 -24.42 -11.86 -10.54
C LEU A 628 -25.20 -12.32 -11.79
N LEU A 629 -24.51 -12.26 -12.92
CA LEU A 629 -24.95 -12.61 -14.28
C LEU A 629 -26.05 -11.70 -14.85
N SER A 630 -25.66 -10.83 -15.79
CA SER A 630 -26.63 -10.26 -16.72
C SER A 630 -27.34 -11.41 -17.47
N VAL A 631 -28.57 -11.19 -17.92
CA VAL A 631 -29.29 -12.18 -18.77
C VAL A 631 -28.38 -12.62 -19.94
N SER A 632 -27.59 -11.69 -20.47
CA SER A 632 -26.57 -11.94 -21.50
C SER A 632 -25.49 -12.94 -21.07
N ASP A 633 -25.04 -12.90 -19.83
CA ASP A 633 -24.01 -13.81 -19.30
C ASP A 633 -24.56 -15.23 -19.17
N LEU A 634 -25.81 -15.37 -18.72
CA LEU A 634 -26.51 -16.66 -18.72
C LEU A 634 -26.73 -17.19 -20.14
N GLU A 635 -27.04 -16.31 -21.10
CA GLU A 635 -27.25 -16.66 -22.50
C GLU A 635 -25.97 -17.14 -23.18
N ILE A 636 -24.80 -16.58 -22.82
CA ILE A 636 -23.50 -16.98 -23.34
C ILE A 636 -22.89 -18.15 -22.56
N ALA A 637 -23.05 -18.21 -21.24
CA ALA A 637 -22.59 -19.33 -20.41
C ALA A 637 -23.32 -20.64 -20.76
N ASN A 638 -24.61 -20.58 -21.05
CA ASN A 638 -25.40 -21.73 -21.53
C ASN A 638 -25.28 -21.97 -23.04
N ALA A 639 -24.58 -21.12 -23.78
CA ALA A 639 -24.42 -21.27 -25.21
C ALA A 639 -23.63 -22.52 -25.59
N GLU A 640 -24.05 -23.18 -26.66
CA GLU A 640 -23.32 -24.30 -27.25
C GLU A 640 -22.43 -23.78 -28.39
N MET A 641 -21.11 -23.92 -28.24
CA MET A 641 -20.15 -23.63 -29.32
C MET A 641 -19.83 -24.91 -30.10
N ILE A 642 -20.15 -24.91 -31.38
CA ILE A 642 -19.90 -26.00 -32.31
C ILE A 642 -18.83 -25.54 -33.31
N ILE A 643 -17.75 -26.30 -33.40
CA ILE A 643 -16.70 -26.08 -34.40
C ILE A 643 -16.63 -27.29 -35.33
N SER A 644 -16.79 -27.05 -36.62
CA SER A 644 -16.68 -28.08 -37.64
C SER A 644 -15.56 -27.76 -38.64
N SER A 645 -14.85 -28.79 -39.11
CA SER A 645 -13.86 -28.67 -40.17
C SER A 645 -13.72 -30.00 -40.91
N THR A 646 -13.49 -29.94 -42.22
CA THR A 646 -13.23 -31.13 -43.05
C THR A 646 -11.77 -31.26 -43.47
N ASP A 647 -11.00 -30.17 -43.42
CA ASP A 647 -9.61 -30.10 -43.88
C ASP A 647 -8.60 -29.64 -42.82
N ASN A 648 -9.06 -29.28 -41.60
CA ASN A 648 -8.27 -28.67 -40.52
C ASN A 648 -7.53 -27.39 -40.96
N LYS A 649 -8.05 -26.69 -41.97
CA LYS A 649 -7.53 -25.40 -42.44
C LYS A 649 -8.62 -24.35 -42.51
N ARG A 650 -9.86 -24.77 -42.74
CA ARG A 650 -11.05 -23.92 -42.71
C ARG A 650 -12.04 -24.48 -41.70
N PHE A 651 -12.57 -23.61 -40.85
CA PHE A 651 -13.45 -23.94 -39.74
C PHE A 651 -14.75 -23.15 -39.87
N GLU A 652 -15.88 -23.82 -39.69
CA GLU A 652 -17.15 -23.17 -39.44
C GLU A 652 -17.37 -23.18 -37.92
N ILE A 653 -17.54 -21.99 -37.35
CA ILE A 653 -17.67 -21.78 -35.92
C ILE A 653 -19.07 -21.23 -35.67
N VAL A 654 -19.88 -21.99 -34.93
CA VAL A 654 -21.27 -21.65 -34.60
C VAL A 654 -21.40 -21.53 -33.09
N LEU A 655 -21.99 -20.43 -32.61
CA LEU A 655 -22.39 -20.28 -31.21
C LEU A 655 -23.92 -20.21 -31.14
N ASN A 656 -24.57 -21.23 -30.57
CA ASN A 656 -26.02 -21.25 -30.37
C ASN A 656 -26.36 -20.54 -29.06
N THR A 657 -27.06 -19.41 -29.12
CA THR A 657 -27.40 -18.57 -27.96
C THR A 657 -28.56 -17.64 -28.30
N SER A 658 -29.38 -17.28 -27.31
CA SER A 658 -30.40 -16.24 -27.48
C SER A 658 -29.84 -14.81 -27.40
N TYR A 659 -28.54 -14.63 -27.09
CA TYR A 659 -27.87 -13.33 -26.98
C TYR A 659 -28.04 -12.49 -28.26
N GLY A 660 -28.77 -11.38 -28.16
CA GLY A 660 -29.26 -10.62 -29.32
C GLY A 660 -28.30 -9.59 -29.91
N ASP A 661 -27.29 -9.17 -29.14
CA ASP A 661 -26.40 -8.06 -29.50
C ASP A 661 -25.20 -8.51 -30.34
N VAL A 662 -24.36 -7.55 -30.72
CA VAL A 662 -23.13 -7.81 -31.47
C VAL A 662 -22.14 -8.56 -30.57
N LEU A 663 -21.58 -9.66 -31.08
CA LEU A 663 -20.63 -10.49 -30.34
C LEU A 663 -19.28 -10.54 -31.07
N PRO A 664 -18.17 -10.11 -30.45
CA PRO A 664 -16.86 -10.22 -31.07
C PRO A 664 -16.38 -11.67 -31.07
N ILE A 665 -15.67 -12.06 -32.13
CA ILE A 665 -14.91 -13.29 -32.24
C ILE A 665 -13.43 -12.96 -32.40
N SER A 666 -12.59 -13.63 -31.62
CA SER A 666 -11.13 -13.49 -31.65
C SER A 666 -10.46 -14.85 -31.77
N VAL A 667 -9.36 -14.93 -32.52
CA VAL A 667 -8.54 -16.14 -32.64
C VAL A 667 -7.11 -15.82 -32.24
N TYR A 668 -6.56 -16.61 -31.32
CA TYR A 668 -5.24 -16.43 -30.74
C TYR A 668 -4.31 -17.60 -31.09
N ASP A 669 -3.03 -17.31 -31.28
CA ASP A 669 -2.00 -18.34 -31.15
C ASP A 669 -1.73 -18.70 -29.68
N ILE A 670 -0.92 -19.73 -29.43
CA ILE A 670 -0.61 -20.20 -28.08
C ILE A 670 0.16 -19.19 -27.22
N ASN A 671 0.73 -18.14 -27.83
CA ASN A 671 1.46 -17.10 -27.12
C ASN A 671 0.57 -15.87 -26.87
N GLY A 672 -0.74 -15.97 -27.11
CA GLY A 672 -1.71 -14.91 -26.87
C GLY A 672 -1.77 -13.84 -27.97
N LYS A 673 -1.12 -14.04 -29.12
CA LYS A 673 -1.20 -13.08 -30.23
C LYS A 673 -2.52 -13.25 -30.98
N ILE A 674 -3.27 -12.16 -31.14
CA ILE A 674 -4.47 -12.11 -31.97
C ILE A 674 -4.11 -12.24 -33.45
N LEU A 675 -4.76 -13.19 -34.12
CA LEU A 675 -4.64 -13.46 -35.56
C LEU A 675 -5.87 -13.01 -36.33
N VAL A 676 -7.05 -13.12 -35.70
CA VAL A 676 -8.35 -12.74 -36.28
C VAL A 676 -9.17 -12.05 -35.21
N PHE A 677 -9.84 -10.96 -35.60
CA PHE A 677 -10.83 -10.26 -34.80
C PHE A 677 -11.98 -9.84 -35.72
N ASN A 678 -13.23 -10.11 -35.33
CA ASN A 678 -14.40 -9.64 -36.07
C ASN A 678 -15.61 -9.46 -35.14
N ASN A 679 -16.57 -8.63 -35.55
CA ASN A 679 -17.83 -8.45 -34.84
C ASN A 679 -18.96 -9.19 -35.58
N LEU A 680 -19.67 -10.07 -34.87
CA LEU A 680 -20.74 -10.90 -35.42
C LEU A 680 -22.10 -10.37 -34.99
N VAL A 681 -23.09 -10.51 -35.87
CA VAL A 681 -24.49 -10.16 -35.59
C VAL A 681 -25.30 -11.45 -35.49
N ASN A 682 -26.22 -11.53 -34.54
CA ASN A 682 -27.05 -12.72 -34.33
C ASN A 682 -27.91 -13.03 -35.57
N GLN A 683 -27.95 -14.29 -35.98
CA GLN A 683 -28.71 -14.84 -37.11
C GLN A 683 -29.80 -15.84 -36.64
N GLY A 684 -30.72 -15.40 -35.78
CA GLY A 684 -31.85 -16.21 -35.33
C GLY A 684 -31.45 -17.27 -34.30
N ASN A 685 -30.87 -16.81 -33.19
CA ASN A 685 -30.34 -17.57 -32.05
C ASN A 685 -28.99 -18.24 -32.29
N LYS A 686 -28.19 -17.70 -33.21
CA LYS A 686 -26.82 -18.15 -33.41
C LYS A 686 -25.91 -17.09 -33.99
N PHE A 687 -24.63 -17.18 -33.67
CA PHE A 687 -23.55 -16.50 -34.37
C PHE A 687 -22.81 -17.52 -35.23
N THR A 688 -22.42 -17.14 -36.45
CA THR A 688 -21.66 -18.01 -37.36
C THR A 688 -20.46 -17.25 -37.89
N TYR A 689 -19.30 -17.90 -37.92
CA TYR A 689 -18.08 -17.37 -38.50
C TYR A 689 -17.32 -18.44 -39.29
N ASP A 690 -17.06 -18.14 -40.57
CA ASP A 690 -16.20 -18.95 -41.44
C ASP A 690 -14.75 -18.48 -41.27
N LEU A 691 -13.96 -19.29 -40.58
CA LEU A 691 -12.56 -19.02 -40.27
C LEU A 691 -11.64 -19.75 -41.25
N ASP A 692 -10.87 -19.01 -42.05
CA ASP A 692 -9.77 -19.54 -42.86
C ASP A 692 -8.44 -19.38 -42.10
N MET A 693 -7.77 -20.51 -41.83
CA MET A 693 -6.48 -20.63 -41.16
C MET A 693 -5.43 -21.28 -42.08
N SER A 694 -5.67 -21.36 -43.39
CA SER A 694 -4.76 -22.01 -44.34
C SER A 694 -3.40 -21.33 -44.48
N TYR A 695 -3.26 -20.08 -44.01
CA TYR A 695 -2.04 -19.28 -44.07
C TYR A 695 -1.20 -19.33 -42.79
N VAL A 696 -1.70 -19.90 -41.70
CA VAL A 696 -0.95 -20.01 -40.44
C VAL A 696 -0.21 -21.34 -40.35
N ALA A 697 0.75 -21.43 -39.41
CA ALA A 697 1.49 -22.67 -39.18
C ALA A 697 0.57 -23.77 -38.60
N SER A 698 0.93 -25.04 -38.83
CA SER A 698 0.24 -26.16 -38.16
C SER A 698 0.46 -26.05 -36.64
N GLY A 699 -0.61 -26.12 -35.86
CA GLY A 699 -0.57 -25.83 -34.43
C GLY A 699 -1.94 -25.79 -33.77
N VAL A 700 -1.96 -25.52 -32.46
CA VAL A 700 -3.18 -25.30 -31.67
C VAL A 700 -3.47 -23.81 -31.63
N TYR A 701 -4.73 -23.44 -31.80
CA TYR A 701 -5.20 -22.06 -31.72
C TYR A 701 -6.43 -22.00 -30.82
N LEU A 702 -6.63 -20.85 -30.16
CA LEU A 702 -7.79 -20.62 -29.29
C LEU A 702 -8.76 -19.68 -30.00
N VAL A 703 -10.02 -20.10 -30.11
CA VAL A 703 -11.13 -19.28 -30.55
C VAL A 703 -11.86 -18.78 -29.31
N LYS A 704 -12.20 -17.50 -29.26
CA LYS A 704 -13.02 -16.87 -28.24
C LYS A 704 -14.18 -16.11 -28.89
N MET A 705 -15.40 -16.25 -28.38
CA MET A 705 -16.56 -15.44 -28.75
C MET A 705 -17.18 -14.83 -27.50
N GLY A 706 -17.15 -13.49 -27.40
CA GLY A 706 -17.51 -12.77 -26.18
C GLY A 706 -16.68 -11.50 -25.93
N SER A 707 -17.21 -10.59 -25.11
CA SER A 707 -16.43 -9.52 -24.48
C SER A 707 -15.73 -10.06 -23.23
N GLY A 708 -14.70 -9.37 -22.72
CA GLY A 708 -13.97 -9.83 -21.53
C GLY A 708 -14.85 -10.14 -20.31
N SER A 709 -16.02 -9.52 -20.22
CA SER A 709 -17.05 -9.76 -19.20
C SER A 709 -17.85 -11.06 -19.35
N PHE A 710 -17.92 -11.65 -20.55
CA PHE A 710 -18.59 -12.94 -20.80
C PHE A 710 -18.12 -13.57 -22.13
N GLU A 711 -17.54 -14.77 -22.09
CA GLU A 711 -17.03 -15.44 -23.29
C GLU A 711 -17.18 -16.97 -23.31
N LYS A 712 -17.29 -17.52 -24.52
CA LYS A 712 -17.08 -18.95 -24.79
C LYS A 712 -15.79 -19.14 -25.57
N SER A 713 -15.00 -20.12 -25.13
CA SER A 713 -13.73 -20.45 -25.78
C SER A 713 -13.68 -21.91 -26.22
N ALA A 714 -12.95 -22.17 -27.31
CA ALA A 714 -12.70 -23.50 -27.82
C ALA A 714 -11.34 -23.59 -28.51
N LYS A 715 -10.73 -24.78 -28.45
CA LYS A 715 -9.45 -25.07 -29.11
C LYS A 715 -9.70 -25.63 -30.51
N ILE A 716 -8.96 -25.11 -31.50
CA ILE A 716 -8.90 -25.66 -32.86
C ILE A 716 -7.47 -26.14 -33.16
N ILE A 717 -7.36 -27.14 -34.03
CA ILE A 717 -6.07 -27.70 -34.45
C ILE A 717 -5.93 -27.50 -35.95
N VAL A 718 -4.95 -26.71 -36.37
CA VAL A 718 -4.62 -26.47 -37.77
C VAL A 718 -3.56 -27.47 -38.22
N LYS A 719 -3.76 -28.15 -39.36
CA LYS A 719 -2.84 -29.18 -39.87
C LYS A 719 -2.16 -28.82 -41.20
#